data_AF-A0A975EDS6-F1
#
_entry.id   AF-A0A975EDS6-F1
#
_cell.length_a   1.000
_cell.length_b   1.000
_cell.length_c   1.000
_cell.angle_alpha   90.00
_cell.angle_beta   90.00
_cell.angle_gamma   90.00
#
_symmetry.space_group_name_H-M   'P 1'
#
loop_
_entity.id
_entity.type
_entity.pdbx_description
1 polymer ?
#
loop_
_entity_poly.entity_id
_entity_poly.type
_entity_poly.pdbx_seq_one_letter_code
_entity_poly.pdbx_strand_id
1 'polypeptide(L)'
;MTQDNIVWLDYNNAPEQRDDLAADTETLRAALLDRLESVLHYLFPQGRIRGSKFYIGDVDGTPGKSMVVELDGSRRGLWKDFSTEDGGDVLDLWAMSQGLSARHDFPRVVDEIRQWLGFAPPIVRPVMRDTRTVPIDELGPYTAKWDYCTAQGELIACVYRYDPPTGKEFRPWDVRARMWRAPDPRPIYNLPTVSTSRAIVLVEGEKCADALIGLGIVATTAMNGAKAPIDKTDWSPLRGKDVLIWPDRDSPGWEYAENAAKACALAGCNSVAILVPPTDKPAKWDAADGLAEGFDCKAFIGDGERRVVKAATPLLPSFTLGQLLDDDTPLPDDLIAPRVVTPGGMLVFGGAPKVGKSDFLLAWLTHMSAGQPFLGMTPARPLRVFYLQAEVQYHYLRERAKKIRLSEPALLLARVNFVATPQLQTLLNDAGLAQIIPTIQMAFGGPPPDIIVIDPIRNVFDGGDAGGENDNGAMLFFLSQRVDRIRREVNVDAGVILAHHTKKLSKKQFEEDPFQALAGAGSLRGYYSTGMLLQRPDEARTTRQLIYELRNGAAIPNKFVDKVDDEWRQVDVNDRLVLKEYGERLDAERRRKRDAILQILFEEAAQGRGYTGNQFAETFEGKAGLGGERTIRERLSVLSTQGYIKYFRNGKDYGLPSCGRSKFGYLCVEGMVLNMPGDTPDPLTGELPIRALAVLPTHYKCPQSGAAMPVENPDVWVYQDDITDPKEST
;
A
#
# COMPACT_ATOMS: atom_id res chain seq x y z
N MET A 1 -56.01 65.64 19.37
CA MET A 1 -57.34 65.03 19.18
C MET A 1 -57.18 64.07 18.01
N THR A 2 -57.33 62.76 18.09
CA THR A 2 -57.87 61.78 19.07
C THR A 2 -57.20 60.45 18.70
N GLN A 3 -56.76 59.64 19.67
CA GLN A 3 -56.42 58.23 19.43
C GLN A 3 -56.73 57.41 20.70
N ASP A 4 -57.79 56.63 20.55
CA ASP A 4 -58.06 55.25 20.99
C ASP A 4 -57.68 54.74 22.39
N ASN A 5 -58.75 54.26 23.03
CA ASN A 5 -58.90 53.28 24.11
C ASN A 5 -57.81 52.19 24.20
N ILE A 6 -57.52 51.74 25.43
CA ILE A 6 -57.98 50.44 25.97
C ILE A 6 -57.57 50.34 27.44
N VAL A 7 -58.56 50.03 28.29
CA VAL A 7 -58.41 49.65 29.71
C VAL A 7 -58.09 48.14 29.76
N TRP A 8 -56.95 47.76 30.34
CA TRP A 8 -56.64 46.36 30.63
C TRP A 8 -57.17 45.97 32.00
N LEU A 9 -58.04 44.96 32.03
CA LEU A 9 -58.53 44.30 33.24
C LEU A 9 -57.43 43.38 33.79
N ASP A 10 -57.16 43.53 35.08
CA ASP A 10 -56.28 42.71 35.92
C ASP A 10 -56.85 41.29 36.10
N TYR A 11 -56.05 40.27 35.77
CA TYR A 11 -56.39 38.84 35.89
C TYR A 11 -55.38 38.05 36.76
N ASN A 12 -54.68 38.68 37.70
CA ASN A 12 -53.73 37.96 38.58
C ASN A 12 -54.37 37.40 39.86
N ASN A 13 -55.46 36.64 39.73
CA ASN A 13 -55.98 35.76 40.79
C ASN A 13 -56.13 34.31 40.27
N ALA A 14 -55.01 33.70 39.87
CA ALA A 14 -54.93 32.26 39.67
C ALA A 14 -53.84 31.68 40.60
N PRO A 15 -54.12 30.64 41.39
CA PRO A 15 -53.15 30.03 42.31
C PRO A 15 -52.02 29.31 41.57
N GLU A 16 -50.84 29.24 42.20
CA GLU A 16 -49.62 28.60 41.68
C GLU A 16 -49.86 27.12 41.31
N GLN A 17 -49.63 26.75 40.04
CA GLN A 17 -49.46 25.36 39.62
C GLN A 17 -47.98 24.96 39.78
N ARG A 18 -47.68 24.24 40.85
CA ARG A 18 -46.49 23.40 40.97
C ARG A 18 -46.96 21.97 41.18
N ASP A 19 -46.94 21.14 40.12
CA ASP A 19 -46.72 19.67 40.11
C ASP A 19 -47.21 18.99 38.79
N ASP A 20 -46.60 19.24 37.62
CA ASP A 20 -47.16 18.80 36.32
C ASP A 20 -46.25 17.88 35.46
N LEU A 21 -45.80 16.74 35.99
CA LEU A 21 -45.28 15.63 35.16
C LEU A 21 -46.00 14.30 35.45
N ALA A 22 -46.32 14.03 36.71
CA ALA A 22 -47.15 12.89 37.11
C ALA A 22 -48.62 13.07 36.67
N ALA A 23 -49.14 14.30 36.74
CA ALA A 23 -50.49 14.62 36.28
C ALA A 23 -50.66 14.42 34.77
N ASP A 24 -49.62 14.69 33.98
CA ASP A 24 -49.65 14.59 32.52
C ASP A 24 -49.63 13.12 32.04
N THR A 25 -48.83 12.27 32.70
CA THR A 25 -48.79 10.82 32.40
C THR A 25 -50.13 10.14 32.68
N GLU A 26 -50.77 10.46 33.80
CA GLU A 26 -52.09 9.92 34.14
C GLU A 26 -53.17 10.44 33.19
N THR A 27 -53.07 11.69 32.77
CA THR A 27 -53.98 12.29 31.78
C THR A 27 -53.88 11.60 30.42
N LEU A 28 -52.66 11.32 29.94
CA LEU A 28 -52.45 10.61 28.67
C LEU A 28 -52.91 9.15 28.75
N ARG A 29 -52.63 8.47 29.87
CA ARG A 29 -53.13 7.12 30.13
C ARG A 29 -54.66 7.08 30.09
N ALA A 30 -55.33 7.99 30.81
CA ALA A 30 -56.79 8.07 30.82
C ALA A 30 -57.35 8.33 29.40
N ALA A 31 -56.75 9.25 28.64
CA ALA A 31 -57.18 9.57 27.28
C ALA A 31 -57.00 8.40 26.30
N LEU A 32 -55.96 7.58 26.45
CA LEU A 32 -55.79 6.34 25.70
C LEU A 32 -56.84 5.30 26.08
N LEU A 33 -57.15 5.15 27.37
CA LEU A 33 -58.18 4.22 27.85
C LEU A 33 -59.58 4.61 27.38
N ASP A 34 -59.89 5.90 27.27
CA ASP A 34 -61.16 6.41 26.72
C ASP A 34 -61.33 6.04 25.24
N ARG A 35 -60.23 5.93 24.49
CA ARG A 35 -60.20 5.58 23.06
C ARG A 35 -59.57 4.21 22.81
N LEU A 36 -59.61 3.30 23.79
CA LEU A 36 -58.82 2.07 23.79
C LEU A 36 -59.01 1.21 22.53
N GLU A 37 -60.25 1.02 22.06
CA GLU A 37 -60.49 0.26 20.83
C GLU A 37 -59.87 0.92 19.60
N SER A 38 -59.92 2.26 19.51
CA SER A 38 -59.32 3.02 18.41
C SER A 38 -57.80 2.97 18.46
N VAL A 39 -57.21 3.03 19.66
CA VAL A 39 -55.77 2.85 19.89
C VAL A 39 -55.33 1.46 19.44
N LEU A 40 -56.04 0.42 19.87
CA LEU A 40 -55.67 -0.97 19.56
C LEU A 40 -55.82 -1.29 18.07
N HIS A 41 -56.83 -0.75 17.39
CA HIS A 41 -56.95 -0.90 15.93
C HIS A 41 -55.93 -0.06 15.15
N TYR A 42 -55.49 1.06 15.71
CA TYR A 42 -54.41 1.85 15.12
C TYR A 42 -53.07 1.12 15.22
N LEU A 43 -52.72 0.59 16.40
CA LEU A 43 -51.48 -0.14 16.62
C LEU A 43 -51.50 -1.53 15.98
N PHE A 44 -52.64 -2.21 16.02
CA PHE A 44 -52.79 -3.60 15.55
C PHE A 44 -54.00 -3.75 14.60
N PRO A 45 -53.85 -3.37 13.32
CA PRO A 45 -54.95 -3.40 12.36
C PRO A 45 -55.58 -4.79 12.13
N GLN A 46 -54.82 -5.86 12.38
CA GLN A 46 -55.27 -7.25 12.21
C GLN A 46 -55.96 -7.83 13.46
N GLY A 47 -56.01 -7.07 14.57
CA GLY A 47 -56.59 -7.55 15.82
C GLY A 47 -58.11 -7.64 15.76
N ARG A 48 -58.67 -8.55 16.56
CA ARG A 48 -60.13 -8.81 16.58
C ARG A 48 -60.70 -8.71 17.97
N ILE A 49 -61.77 -7.94 18.10
CA ILE A 49 -62.58 -7.85 19.33
C ILE A 49 -63.52 -9.04 19.39
N ARG A 50 -63.56 -9.73 20.54
CA ARG A 50 -64.55 -10.75 20.87
C ARG A 50 -64.99 -10.58 22.32
N GLY A 51 -66.23 -10.13 22.52
CA GLY A 51 -66.71 -9.79 23.86
C GLY A 51 -65.93 -8.59 24.43
N SER A 52 -65.54 -8.66 25.70
CA SER A 52 -64.80 -7.60 26.40
C SER A 52 -63.28 -7.65 26.20
N LYS A 53 -62.79 -8.34 25.17
CA LYS A 53 -61.34 -8.55 24.93
C LYS A 53 -60.95 -8.35 23.47
N PHE A 54 -59.74 -7.83 23.28
CA PHE A 54 -59.08 -7.68 21.98
C PHE A 54 -57.99 -8.76 21.84
N TYR A 55 -57.97 -9.47 20.71
CA TYR A 55 -57.04 -10.57 20.44
C TYR A 55 -56.12 -10.24 19.27
N ILE A 56 -54.82 -10.49 19.46
CA ILE A 56 -53.77 -10.37 18.45
C ILE A 56 -52.68 -11.44 18.72
N GLY A 57 -51.80 -11.68 17.76
CA GLY A 57 -50.75 -12.70 17.83
C GLY A 57 -49.59 -12.29 18.72
N ASP A 58 -49.07 -11.07 18.53
CA ASP A 58 -47.89 -10.53 19.22
C ASP A 58 -47.88 -8.99 19.15
N VAL A 59 -46.84 -8.37 19.74
CA VAL A 59 -46.59 -6.93 19.70
C VAL A 59 -46.18 -6.38 18.33
N ASP A 60 -45.87 -7.26 17.36
CA ASP A 60 -45.61 -6.88 15.96
C ASP A 60 -46.90 -6.83 15.13
N GLY A 61 -48.04 -7.20 15.72
CA GLY A 61 -49.36 -7.13 15.09
C GLY A 61 -49.69 -8.32 14.19
N THR A 62 -49.06 -9.48 14.39
CA THR A 62 -49.42 -10.69 13.66
C THR A 62 -50.83 -11.18 14.02
N PRO A 63 -51.59 -11.78 13.09
CA PRO A 63 -52.92 -12.30 13.39
C PRO A 63 -52.85 -13.53 14.28
N GLY A 64 -53.45 -13.48 15.47
CA GLY A 64 -53.42 -14.59 16.42
C GLY A 64 -54.34 -14.39 17.62
N LYS A 65 -54.18 -15.26 18.62
CA LYS A 65 -54.93 -15.20 19.89
C LYS A 65 -54.03 -15.27 21.13
N SER A 66 -52.71 -15.15 20.93
CA SER A 66 -51.73 -15.34 22.00
C SER A 66 -51.63 -14.11 22.89
N MET A 67 -51.73 -12.91 22.31
CA MET A 67 -51.78 -11.66 23.06
C MET A 67 -53.23 -11.14 23.20
N VAL A 68 -53.60 -10.81 24.43
CA VAL A 68 -54.96 -10.41 24.79
C VAL A 68 -54.94 -9.10 25.57
N VAL A 69 -55.77 -8.15 25.16
CA VAL A 69 -56.00 -6.87 25.87
C VAL A 69 -57.41 -6.83 26.43
N GLU A 70 -57.56 -6.49 27.71
CA GLU A 70 -58.87 -6.33 28.36
C GLU A 70 -59.47 -4.96 28.01
N LEU A 71 -60.71 -4.94 27.49
CA LEU A 71 -61.37 -3.71 27.03
C LEU A 71 -62.28 -3.08 28.10
N ASP A 72 -62.70 -3.86 29.11
CA ASP A 72 -63.65 -3.43 30.13
C ASP A 72 -63.26 -3.89 31.56
N GLY A 73 -63.91 -3.27 32.55
CA GLY A 73 -63.71 -3.59 33.97
C GLY A 73 -62.46 -2.97 34.58
N SER A 74 -62.10 -3.41 35.79
CA SER A 74 -60.95 -2.88 36.55
C SER A 74 -59.57 -3.18 35.93
N ARG A 75 -59.54 -3.99 34.86
CA ARG A 75 -58.32 -4.36 34.13
C ARG A 75 -58.25 -3.74 32.73
N ARG A 76 -59.15 -2.81 32.40
CA ARG A 76 -59.20 -2.15 31.10
C ARG A 76 -57.83 -1.56 30.72
N GLY A 77 -57.35 -1.90 29.53
CA GLY A 77 -56.07 -1.46 28.98
C GLY A 77 -54.84 -2.24 29.46
N LEU A 78 -55.02 -3.26 30.31
CA LEU A 78 -53.97 -4.22 30.60
C LEU A 78 -53.92 -5.29 29.50
N TRP A 79 -52.72 -5.67 29.12
CA TRP A 79 -52.49 -6.71 28.14
C TRP A 79 -51.56 -7.81 28.68
N LYS A 80 -51.71 -9.00 28.11
CA LYS A 80 -50.82 -10.14 28.39
C LYS A 80 -50.66 -11.00 27.14
N ASP A 81 -49.41 -11.36 26.85
CA ASP A 81 -49.08 -12.41 25.89
C ASP A 81 -48.90 -13.75 26.62
N PHE A 82 -49.70 -14.74 26.24
CA PHE A 82 -49.66 -16.08 26.81
C PHE A 82 -48.55 -16.96 26.21
N SER A 83 -47.88 -16.49 25.16
CA SER A 83 -46.75 -17.19 24.53
C SER A 83 -45.40 -16.78 25.12
N THR A 84 -45.21 -15.50 25.44
CA THR A 84 -43.96 -14.98 26.03
C THR A 84 -44.06 -14.71 27.54
N GLU A 85 -45.27 -14.78 28.11
CA GLU A 85 -45.61 -14.37 29.48
C GLU A 85 -45.48 -12.86 29.78
N ASP A 86 -45.18 -12.04 28.78
CA ASP A 86 -45.07 -10.59 28.92
C ASP A 86 -46.44 -9.93 29.11
N GLY A 87 -46.45 -8.78 29.80
CA GLY A 87 -47.65 -7.98 29.97
C GLY A 87 -47.35 -6.62 30.59
N GLY A 88 -48.29 -5.70 30.43
CA GLY A 88 -48.13 -4.32 30.86
C GLY A 88 -49.42 -3.52 30.70
N ASP A 89 -49.30 -2.20 30.78
CA ASP A 89 -50.40 -1.29 30.50
C ASP A 89 -50.40 -0.79 29.05
N VAL A 90 -51.36 0.08 28.72
CA VAL A 90 -51.54 0.60 27.36
C VAL A 90 -50.35 1.46 26.88
N LEU A 91 -49.58 2.09 27.79
CA LEU A 91 -48.38 2.85 27.44
C LEU A 91 -47.22 1.91 27.11
N ASP A 92 -47.07 0.85 27.90
CA ASP A 92 -46.10 -0.21 27.63
C ASP A 92 -46.40 -0.86 26.26
N LEU A 93 -47.67 -1.12 25.99
CA LEU A 93 -48.12 -1.72 24.73
C LEU A 93 -47.83 -0.81 23.53
N TRP A 94 -48.09 0.49 23.67
CA TRP A 94 -47.77 1.49 22.64
C TRP A 94 -46.27 1.51 22.36
N ALA A 95 -45.45 1.59 23.40
CA ALA A 95 -44.00 1.59 23.26
C ALA A 95 -43.49 0.32 22.55
N MET A 96 -43.95 -0.85 22.98
CA MET A 96 -43.52 -2.12 22.40
C MET A 96 -43.94 -2.27 20.93
N SER A 97 -45.13 -1.80 20.55
CA SER A 97 -45.57 -1.83 19.14
C SER A 97 -44.71 -1.00 18.20
N GLN A 98 -43.95 -0.03 18.73
CA GLN A 98 -43.02 0.81 17.99
C GLN A 98 -41.55 0.38 18.16
N GLY A 99 -41.30 -0.75 18.82
CA GLY A 99 -39.95 -1.22 19.15
C GLY A 99 -39.23 -0.36 20.20
N LEU A 100 -39.97 0.38 21.02
CA LEU A 100 -39.45 1.29 22.05
C LEU A 100 -39.65 0.73 23.47
N SER A 101 -38.86 1.22 24.42
CA SER A 101 -39.06 0.93 25.85
C SER A 101 -39.78 2.07 26.55
N ALA A 102 -40.92 1.80 27.19
CA ALA A 102 -41.61 2.79 28.02
C ALA A 102 -40.76 3.32 29.20
N ARG A 103 -39.66 2.64 29.57
CA ARG A 103 -38.74 3.10 30.62
C ARG A 103 -37.60 3.96 30.12
N HIS A 104 -37.03 3.63 28.96
CA HIS A 104 -35.84 4.31 28.43
C HIS A 104 -36.18 5.40 27.40
N ASP A 105 -37.28 5.23 26.67
CA ASP A 105 -37.70 6.09 25.56
C ASP A 105 -38.98 6.88 25.88
N PHE A 106 -39.31 7.02 27.17
CA PHE A 106 -40.57 7.61 27.65
C PHE A 106 -40.90 8.98 27.04
N PRO A 107 -39.96 9.94 26.88
CA PRO A 107 -40.28 11.24 26.27
C PRO A 107 -40.80 11.12 24.83
N ARG A 108 -40.20 10.21 24.04
CA ARG A 108 -40.59 9.97 22.66
C ARG A 108 -41.96 9.29 22.57
N VAL A 109 -42.21 8.29 23.43
CA VAL A 109 -43.50 7.60 23.53
C VAL A 109 -44.62 8.58 23.88
N VAL A 110 -44.38 9.50 24.83
CA VAL A 110 -45.33 10.54 25.22
C VAL A 110 -45.66 11.50 24.07
N ASP A 111 -44.66 11.92 23.29
CA ASP A 111 -44.88 12.82 22.16
C ASP A 111 -45.67 12.15 21.03
N GLU A 112 -45.41 10.88 20.72
CA GLU A 112 -46.19 10.11 19.74
C GLU A 112 -47.65 9.94 20.16
N ILE A 113 -47.87 9.64 21.45
CA ILE A 113 -49.22 9.52 22.02
C ILE A 113 -49.96 10.86 22.00
N ARG A 114 -49.29 11.97 22.34
CA ARG A 114 -49.88 13.32 22.26
C ARG A 114 -50.29 13.65 20.83
N GLN A 115 -49.41 13.37 19.87
CA GLN A 115 -49.70 13.60 18.47
C GLN A 115 -50.93 12.79 18.01
N TRP A 116 -51.01 11.51 18.39
CA TRP A 116 -52.14 10.66 18.03
C TRP A 116 -53.45 11.09 18.70
N LEU A 117 -53.40 11.50 19.97
CA LEU A 117 -54.57 12.00 20.71
C LEU A 117 -55.06 13.38 20.21
N GLY A 118 -54.24 14.05 19.39
CA GLY A 118 -54.51 15.39 18.86
C GLY A 118 -54.18 16.49 19.87
N PHE A 119 -53.36 16.19 20.88
CA PHE A 119 -52.82 17.21 21.77
C PHE A 119 -51.73 17.99 21.04
N ALA A 120 -51.82 19.32 21.07
CA ALA A 120 -50.73 20.15 20.58
C ALA A 120 -49.48 19.84 21.43
N PRO A 121 -48.28 19.69 20.83
CA PRO A 121 -47.05 19.57 21.60
C PRO A 121 -46.98 20.77 22.55
N PRO A 122 -46.56 20.57 23.82
CA PRO A 122 -46.47 21.67 24.76
C PRO A 122 -45.64 22.76 24.11
N ILE A 123 -46.24 23.95 23.95
CA ILE A 123 -45.52 25.10 23.45
C ILE A 123 -44.39 25.30 24.45
N VAL A 124 -43.16 24.98 24.04
CA VAL A 124 -41.96 25.39 24.76
C VAL A 124 -41.91 26.90 24.60
N ARG A 125 -42.72 27.60 25.38
CA ARG A 125 -42.45 29.00 25.67
C ARG A 125 -41.10 28.95 26.35
N PRO A 126 -40.08 29.66 25.85
CA PRO A 126 -38.87 29.81 26.63
C PRO A 126 -39.37 30.35 27.96
N VAL A 127 -39.21 29.56 29.01
CA VAL A 127 -39.44 30.03 30.37
C VAL A 127 -38.50 31.23 30.45
N MET A 128 -39.07 32.45 30.42
CA MET A 128 -38.39 33.60 30.97
C MET A 128 -38.09 33.14 32.37
N ARG A 129 -36.84 32.73 32.59
CA ARG A 129 -36.35 32.37 33.90
C ARG A 129 -36.56 33.65 34.68
N ASP A 130 -37.56 33.61 35.53
CA ASP A 130 -37.76 34.58 36.57
C ASP A 130 -36.38 34.83 37.15
N THR A 131 -35.93 36.08 37.08
CA THR A 131 -34.60 36.52 37.46
C THR A 131 -34.49 36.29 38.96
N ARG A 132 -34.25 35.04 39.37
CA ARG A 132 -33.74 34.71 40.69
C ARG A 132 -32.43 35.45 40.76
N THR A 133 -32.46 36.58 41.46
CA THR A 133 -31.30 37.26 42.01
C THR A 133 -30.27 36.19 42.33
N VAL A 134 -29.19 36.16 41.54
CA VAL A 134 -28.04 35.29 41.77
C VAL A 134 -27.68 35.48 43.23
N PRO A 135 -27.57 34.41 44.05
CA PRO A 135 -27.12 34.55 45.42
C PRO A 135 -25.81 35.33 45.38
N ILE A 136 -25.81 36.53 45.95
CA ILE A 136 -24.63 37.38 46.00
C ILE A 136 -23.56 36.55 46.71
N ASP A 137 -22.46 36.27 46.02
CA ASP A 137 -21.30 35.61 46.59
C ASP A 137 -20.77 36.44 47.77
N GLU A 138 -20.16 35.82 48.78
CA GLU A 138 -19.67 36.48 50.01
C GLU A 138 -18.66 37.62 49.70
N LEU A 139 -18.10 37.64 48.49
CA LEU A 139 -17.16 38.64 47.98
C LEU A 139 -17.80 39.88 47.34
N GLY A 140 -19.14 39.97 47.25
CA GLY A 140 -19.86 41.10 46.64
C GLY A 140 -20.20 40.89 45.16
N PRO A 141 -20.51 41.96 44.39
CA PRO A 141 -20.83 41.84 42.97
C PRO A 141 -19.58 41.47 42.15
N TYR A 142 -19.73 40.57 41.18
CA TYR A 142 -18.66 40.25 40.24
C TYR A 142 -18.36 41.45 39.32
N THR A 143 -17.09 41.62 38.95
CA THR A 143 -16.63 42.69 38.05
C THR A 143 -16.59 42.26 36.59
N ALA A 144 -16.50 40.96 36.31
CA ALA A 144 -16.62 40.38 34.97
C ALA A 144 -17.16 38.94 35.04
N LYS A 145 -17.73 38.48 33.92
CA LYS A 145 -18.28 37.13 33.74
C LYS A 145 -17.96 36.62 32.34
N TRP A 146 -17.48 35.38 32.23
CA TRP A 146 -17.26 34.69 30.95
C TRP A 146 -18.02 33.39 30.88
N ASP A 147 -18.68 33.16 29.74
CA ASP A 147 -19.53 32.00 29.51
C ASP A 147 -18.80 30.99 28.62
N TYR A 148 -18.66 29.76 29.13
CA TYR A 148 -18.09 28.63 28.41
C TYR A 148 -19.22 27.78 27.85
N CYS A 149 -19.27 27.65 26.53
CA CYS A 149 -20.34 26.94 25.83
C CYS A 149 -19.83 25.69 25.08
N THR A 150 -20.73 24.76 24.75
CA THR A 150 -20.49 23.69 23.79
C THR A 150 -20.29 24.25 22.39
N ALA A 151 -19.85 23.43 21.43
CA ALA A 151 -19.75 23.85 20.02
C ALA A 151 -21.11 24.30 19.44
N GLN A 152 -22.22 23.79 19.99
CA GLN A 152 -23.59 24.14 19.63
C GLN A 152 -24.12 25.38 20.36
N GLY A 153 -23.32 25.97 21.25
CA GLY A 153 -23.68 27.19 21.99
C GLY A 153 -24.40 26.95 23.31
N GLU A 154 -24.47 25.72 23.81
CA GLU A 154 -25.10 25.42 25.11
C GLU A 154 -24.14 25.75 26.27
N LEU A 155 -24.63 26.39 27.33
CA LEU A 155 -23.79 26.82 28.45
C LEU A 155 -23.31 25.64 29.33
N ILE A 156 -21.99 25.48 29.46
CA ILE A 156 -21.32 24.46 30.28
C ILE A 156 -20.88 25.04 31.63
N ALA A 157 -20.24 26.21 31.62
CA ALA A 157 -19.70 26.84 32.81
C ALA A 157 -19.70 28.36 32.70
N CYS A 158 -19.66 29.03 33.85
CA CYS A 158 -19.42 30.48 33.92
C CYS A 158 -18.20 30.73 34.81
N VAL A 159 -17.29 31.61 34.40
CA VAL A 159 -16.21 32.10 35.25
C VAL A 159 -16.53 33.51 35.69
N TYR A 160 -16.67 33.72 37.00
CA TYR A 160 -16.91 35.02 37.60
C TYR A 160 -15.60 35.59 38.15
N ARG A 161 -15.34 36.87 37.88
CA ARG A 161 -14.22 37.60 38.47
C ARG A 161 -14.71 38.55 39.55
N TYR A 162 -13.97 38.58 40.66
CA TYR A 162 -14.14 39.54 41.74
C TYR A 162 -12.82 40.29 41.93
N ASP A 163 -12.92 41.58 42.26
CA ASP A 163 -11.75 42.42 42.57
C ASP A 163 -11.85 42.98 44.01
N PRO A 164 -11.83 42.13 45.06
CA PRO A 164 -11.76 42.61 46.44
C PRO A 164 -10.44 43.35 46.75
N PRO A 165 -10.35 44.12 47.85
CA PRO A 165 -9.12 44.83 48.24
C PRO A 165 -7.89 43.92 48.44
N THR A 166 -8.10 42.63 48.64
CA THR A 166 -7.08 41.60 48.84
C THR A 166 -6.46 41.07 47.55
N GLY A 167 -7.02 41.40 46.38
CA GLY A 167 -6.53 40.95 45.08
C GLY A 167 -7.65 40.52 44.13
N LYS A 168 -7.28 39.94 42.98
CA LYS A 168 -8.25 39.43 42.00
C LYS A 168 -8.55 37.96 42.28
N GLU A 169 -9.81 37.57 42.26
CA GLU A 169 -10.26 36.19 42.46
C GLU A 169 -11.19 35.74 41.32
N PHE A 170 -11.00 34.50 40.85
CA PHE A 170 -11.80 33.91 39.77
C PHE A 170 -12.52 32.67 40.31
N ARG A 171 -13.85 32.61 40.12
CA ARG A 171 -14.69 31.52 40.60
C ARG A 171 -15.47 30.87 39.45
N PRO A 172 -15.12 29.64 39.07
CA PRO A 172 -15.89 28.88 38.10
C PRO A 172 -17.17 28.31 38.71
N TRP A 173 -18.24 28.34 37.94
CA TRP A 173 -19.54 27.75 38.23
C TRP A 173 -19.85 26.69 37.17
N ASP A 174 -20.00 25.44 37.60
CA ASP A 174 -20.41 24.31 36.78
C ASP A 174 -21.94 24.33 36.63
N VAL A 175 -22.44 24.55 35.42
CA VAL A 175 -23.88 24.70 35.15
C VAL A 175 -24.62 23.39 35.30
N ARG A 176 -23.99 22.26 34.94
CA ARG A 176 -24.61 20.94 35.02
C ARG A 176 -24.67 20.46 36.46
N ALA A 177 -23.58 20.61 37.21
CA ALA A 177 -23.53 20.22 38.62
C ALA A 177 -24.22 21.23 39.56
N ARG A 178 -24.43 22.48 39.09
CA ARG A 178 -24.93 23.61 39.88
C ARG A 178 -24.08 23.86 41.14
N MET A 179 -22.77 23.86 40.96
CA MET A 179 -21.79 24.00 42.04
C MET A 179 -20.68 25.00 41.67
N TRP A 180 -20.14 25.68 42.68
CA TRP A 180 -18.94 26.52 42.58
C TRP A 180 -17.67 25.67 42.43
N ARG A 181 -17.49 25.10 41.24
CA ARG A 181 -16.32 24.31 40.85
C ARG A 181 -16.11 24.40 39.34
N ALA A 182 -14.89 24.09 38.90
CA ALA A 182 -14.63 23.87 37.48
C ALA A 182 -15.23 22.52 37.04
N PRO A 183 -15.82 22.44 35.82
CA PRO A 183 -16.23 21.16 35.24
C PRO A 183 -15.03 20.22 35.04
N ASP A 184 -15.33 18.92 34.94
CA ASP A 184 -14.34 17.87 34.62
C ASP A 184 -14.88 17.01 33.46
N PRO A 185 -14.26 17.04 32.26
CA PRO A 185 -13.09 17.85 31.90
C PRO A 185 -13.41 19.35 31.75
N ARG A 186 -12.39 20.21 31.86
CA ARG A 186 -12.52 21.68 31.73
C ARG A 186 -12.59 22.08 30.26
N PRO A 187 -13.64 22.81 29.83
CA PRO A 187 -13.72 23.30 28.45
C PRO A 187 -12.75 24.46 28.20
N ILE A 188 -12.40 24.68 26.94
CA ILE A 188 -11.73 25.90 26.47
C ILE A 188 -12.75 26.97 26.09
N TYR A 189 -12.36 28.24 26.18
CA TYR A 189 -13.24 29.38 25.91
C TYR A 189 -13.58 29.53 24.42
N ASN A 190 -14.70 30.18 24.07
CA ASN A 190 -15.11 30.47 22.69
C ASN A 190 -15.22 29.23 21.76
N LEU A 191 -15.66 28.10 22.32
CA LEU A 191 -15.72 26.81 21.63
C LEU A 191 -16.55 26.81 20.32
N PRO A 192 -17.72 27.49 20.22
CA PRO A 192 -18.46 27.58 18.95
C PRO A 192 -17.60 28.10 17.79
N THR A 193 -16.90 29.21 17.98
CA THR A 193 -16.06 29.82 16.94
C THR A 193 -14.78 29.01 16.67
N VAL A 194 -14.20 28.44 17.74
CA VAL A 194 -13.05 27.52 17.64
C VAL A 194 -13.39 26.31 16.77
N SER A 195 -14.60 25.75 16.91
CA SER A 195 -15.01 24.55 16.19
C SER A 195 -15.00 24.74 14.67
N THR A 196 -15.45 25.90 14.18
CA THR A 196 -15.57 26.22 12.74
C THR A 196 -14.29 26.78 12.12
N SER A 197 -13.28 27.13 12.92
CA SER A 197 -12.10 27.85 12.47
C SER A 197 -10.86 26.96 12.39
N ARG A 198 -9.98 27.22 11.41
CA ARG A 198 -8.72 26.48 11.23
C ARG A 198 -7.56 27.09 12.02
N ALA A 199 -7.43 28.42 12.00
CA ALA A 199 -6.38 29.14 12.71
C ALA A 199 -6.93 29.70 14.03
N ILE A 200 -6.21 29.44 15.13
CA ILE A 200 -6.64 29.82 16.48
C ILE A 200 -5.49 30.45 17.24
N VAL A 201 -5.78 31.55 17.93
CA VAL A 201 -4.84 32.17 18.89
C VAL A 201 -5.20 31.73 20.31
N LEU A 202 -4.27 31.04 20.99
CA LEU A 202 -4.41 30.67 22.39
C LEU A 202 -3.70 31.72 23.26
N VAL A 203 -4.44 32.35 24.16
CA VAL A 203 -3.92 33.33 25.11
C VAL A 203 -4.06 32.83 26.54
N GLU A 204 -3.45 33.54 27.50
CA GLU A 204 -3.52 33.16 28.91
C GLU A 204 -4.90 33.41 29.51
N GLY A 205 -5.51 34.58 29.35
CA GLY A 205 -6.77 34.93 30.06
C GLY A 205 -7.98 35.18 29.16
N GLU A 206 -9.19 35.08 29.73
CA GLU A 206 -10.44 35.33 29.01
C GLU A 206 -10.53 36.79 28.54
N LYS A 207 -10.02 37.74 29.34
CA LYS A 207 -9.92 39.16 28.96
C LYS A 207 -9.06 39.38 27.70
N CYS A 208 -7.94 38.67 27.59
CA CYS A 208 -7.05 38.73 26.44
C CYS A 208 -7.72 38.09 25.21
N ALA A 209 -8.49 37.02 25.43
CA ALA A 209 -9.21 36.34 24.36
C ALA A 209 -10.31 37.27 23.80
N ASP A 210 -11.09 37.91 24.67
CA ASP A 210 -12.11 38.89 24.27
C ASP A 210 -11.52 40.07 23.51
N ALA A 211 -10.34 40.56 23.92
CA ALA A 211 -9.65 41.65 23.22
C ALA A 211 -9.33 41.26 21.76
N LEU A 212 -8.82 40.06 21.52
CA LEU A 212 -8.55 39.55 20.17
C LEU A 212 -9.83 39.22 19.39
N ILE A 213 -10.84 38.65 20.06
CA ILE A 213 -12.16 38.39 19.47
C ILE A 213 -12.80 39.69 18.98
N GLY A 214 -12.69 40.79 19.74
CA GLY A 214 -13.15 42.12 19.35
C GLY A 214 -12.47 42.67 18.08
N LEU A 215 -11.28 42.18 17.75
CA LEU A 215 -10.57 42.50 16.50
C LEU A 215 -10.93 41.57 15.32
N GLY A 216 -11.82 40.59 15.53
CA GLY A 216 -12.18 39.56 14.56
C GLY A 216 -11.18 38.41 14.47
N ILE A 217 -10.33 38.23 15.48
CA ILE A 217 -9.35 37.14 15.56
C ILE A 217 -9.96 36.01 16.40
N VAL A 218 -9.89 34.78 15.90
CA VAL A 218 -10.41 33.62 16.64
C VAL A 218 -9.45 33.28 17.77
N ALA A 219 -9.79 33.71 18.98
CA ALA A 219 -9.01 33.45 20.17
C ALA A 219 -9.74 32.57 21.19
N THR A 220 -8.96 31.85 22.00
CA THR A 220 -9.42 30.99 23.08
C THR A 220 -8.43 31.00 24.25
N THR A 221 -8.85 30.48 25.40
CA THR A 221 -8.03 30.26 26.60
C THR A 221 -8.50 29.04 27.38
N ALA A 222 -7.61 28.47 28.22
CA ALA A 222 -7.93 27.45 29.20
C ALA A 222 -8.40 28.07 30.53
N MET A 223 -9.35 27.41 31.19
CA MET A 223 -9.92 27.89 32.44
C MET A 223 -8.86 27.95 33.56
N ASN A 224 -8.77 29.10 34.24
CA ASN A 224 -7.80 29.48 35.29
C ASN A 224 -6.44 30.06 34.83
N GLY A 225 -6.30 30.48 33.56
CA GLY A 225 -5.14 31.26 33.10
C GLY A 225 -3.79 30.55 33.23
N ALA A 226 -2.70 31.25 33.61
CA ALA A 226 -1.38 30.63 33.80
C ALA A 226 -1.35 29.45 34.78
N LYS A 227 -2.36 29.33 35.66
CA LYS A 227 -2.52 28.23 36.61
C LYS A 227 -3.51 27.17 36.12
N ALA A 228 -3.86 27.17 34.84
CA ALA A 228 -4.75 26.17 34.27
C ALA A 228 -4.12 24.77 34.38
N PRO A 229 -4.83 23.79 34.97
CA PRO A 229 -4.40 22.41 34.97
C PRO A 229 -4.52 21.83 33.56
N ILE A 230 -3.37 21.74 32.89
CA ILE A 230 -3.25 21.27 31.52
C ILE A 230 -3.80 19.85 31.35
N ASP A 231 -3.63 19.00 32.37
CA ASP A 231 -4.11 17.62 32.45
C ASP A 231 -5.63 17.49 32.58
N LYS A 232 -6.31 18.53 33.10
CA LYS A 232 -7.77 18.54 33.28
C LYS A 232 -8.50 19.33 32.21
N THR A 233 -7.77 19.96 31.28
CA THR A 233 -8.35 20.75 30.21
C THR A 233 -8.58 19.86 28.98
N ASP A 234 -9.76 19.95 28.38
CA ASP A 234 -10.06 19.25 27.13
C ASP A 234 -9.48 20.02 25.94
N TRP A 235 -8.33 19.54 25.45
CA TRP A 235 -7.65 20.06 24.26
C TRP A 235 -8.13 19.43 22.95
N SER A 236 -8.99 18.40 23.01
CA SER A 236 -9.47 17.69 21.82
C SER A 236 -10.14 18.58 20.76
N PRO A 237 -10.81 19.72 21.11
CA PRO A 237 -11.37 20.61 20.10
C PRO A 237 -10.34 21.29 19.19
N LEU A 238 -9.04 21.28 19.57
CA LEU A 238 -7.96 21.86 18.76
C LEU A 238 -7.37 20.88 17.74
N ARG A 239 -7.81 19.61 17.72
CA ARG A 239 -7.31 18.60 16.79
C ARG A 239 -7.42 19.05 15.33
N GLY A 240 -6.33 18.90 14.57
CA GLY A 240 -6.23 19.27 13.16
C GLY A 240 -6.15 20.77 12.88
N LYS A 241 -6.07 21.62 13.92
CA LYS A 241 -6.04 23.08 13.80
C LYS A 241 -4.62 23.65 13.88
N ASP A 242 -4.45 24.87 13.40
CA ASP A 242 -3.20 25.63 13.46
C ASP A 242 -3.27 26.58 14.68
N VAL A 243 -2.50 26.28 15.73
CA VAL A 243 -2.56 26.99 17.03
C VAL A 243 -1.34 27.88 17.21
N LEU A 244 -1.60 29.17 17.42
CA LEU A 244 -0.58 30.16 17.77
C LEU A 244 -0.79 30.62 19.21
N ILE A 245 0.21 30.46 20.06
CA ILE A 245 0.13 30.78 21.48
C ILE A 245 0.75 32.15 21.71
N TRP A 246 0.02 33.08 22.32
CA TRP A 246 0.53 34.38 22.73
C TRP A 246 0.63 34.41 24.27
N PRO A 247 1.84 34.30 24.84
CA PRO A 247 2.05 34.36 26.29
C PRO A 247 2.08 35.78 26.84
N ASP A 248 1.75 35.93 28.13
CA ASP A 248 2.07 37.12 28.89
C ASP A 248 3.60 37.26 29.01
N ARG A 249 4.10 38.50 28.99
CA ARG A 249 5.56 38.76 29.05
C ARG A 249 6.12 38.65 30.48
N ASP A 250 6.03 37.46 31.07
CA ASP A 250 6.66 37.11 32.34
C ASP A 250 7.01 35.60 32.42
N SER A 251 7.70 35.19 33.49
CA SER A 251 8.14 33.80 33.62
C SER A 251 6.98 32.79 33.72
N PRO A 252 5.91 33.04 34.50
CA PRO A 252 4.74 32.16 34.53
C PRO A 252 4.01 32.03 33.18
N GLY A 253 3.83 33.13 32.43
CA GLY A 253 3.20 33.12 31.12
C GLY A 253 3.97 32.28 30.10
N TRP A 254 5.32 32.36 30.13
CA TRP A 254 6.18 31.49 29.32
C TRP A 254 6.04 30.01 29.67
N GLU A 255 6.02 29.66 30.96
CA GLU A 255 5.86 28.27 31.42
C GLU A 255 4.49 27.70 31.02
N TYR A 256 3.42 28.50 31.16
CA TYR A 256 2.09 28.15 30.69
C TYR A 256 2.07 27.89 29.19
N ALA A 257 2.65 28.78 28.38
CA ALA A 257 2.68 28.62 26.93
C ALA A 257 3.45 27.37 26.49
N GLU A 258 4.57 27.03 27.11
CA GLU A 258 5.29 25.78 26.81
C GLU A 258 4.45 24.54 27.15
N ASN A 259 3.74 24.54 28.28
CA ASN A 259 2.92 23.41 28.69
C ASN A 259 1.65 23.27 27.83
N ALA A 260 0.98 24.38 27.52
CA ALA A 260 -0.14 24.43 26.60
C ALA A 260 0.27 23.99 25.19
N ALA A 261 1.47 24.37 24.72
CA ALA A 261 1.97 23.94 23.43
C ALA A 261 2.16 22.43 23.35
N LYS A 262 2.73 21.81 24.40
CA LYS A 262 2.86 20.36 24.49
C LYS A 262 1.50 19.67 24.46
N ALA A 263 0.51 20.20 25.18
CA ALA A 263 -0.85 19.65 25.20
C ALA A 263 -1.55 19.78 23.85
N CYS A 264 -1.44 20.94 23.19
CA CYS A 264 -1.96 21.15 21.83
C CYS A 264 -1.31 20.17 20.83
N ALA A 265 0.00 19.98 20.93
CA ALA A 265 0.72 19.02 20.10
C ALA A 265 0.24 17.57 20.34
N LEU A 266 0.07 17.17 21.61
CA LEU A 266 -0.46 15.85 21.98
C LEU A 266 -1.92 15.66 21.56
N ALA A 267 -2.74 16.72 21.54
CA ALA A 267 -4.12 16.68 21.07
C ALA A 267 -4.25 16.46 19.55
N GLY A 268 -3.15 16.59 18.80
CA GLY A 268 -3.10 16.40 17.35
C GLY A 268 -3.33 17.67 16.54
N CYS A 269 -2.88 18.83 17.02
CA CYS A 269 -2.88 20.06 16.22
C CYS A 269 -1.97 19.91 14.98
N ASN A 270 -2.35 20.54 13.86
CA ASN A 270 -1.59 20.52 12.61
C ASN A 270 -0.28 21.32 12.73
N SER A 271 -0.33 22.45 13.44
CA SER A 271 0.86 23.24 13.79
C SER A 271 0.68 23.92 15.15
N VAL A 272 1.77 24.07 15.90
CA VAL A 272 1.81 24.77 17.18
C VAL A 272 3.03 25.67 17.23
N ALA A 273 2.83 26.96 17.46
CA ALA A 273 3.90 27.93 17.64
C ALA A 273 3.62 28.87 18.81
N ILE A 274 4.67 29.35 19.46
CA ILE A 274 4.58 30.33 20.55
C ILE A 274 5.16 31.65 20.05
N LEU A 275 4.38 32.74 20.08
CA LEU A 275 4.87 34.09 19.78
C LEU A 275 5.87 34.54 20.85
N VAL A 276 6.92 35.22 20.42
CA VAL A 276 7.89 35.87 21.31
C VAL A 276 7.46 37.32 21.50
N PRO A 277 6.95 37.73 22.68
CA PRO A 277 6.57 39.11 22.91
C PRO A 277 7.76 40.06 22.67
N PRO A 278 7.55 41.24 22.04
CA PRO A 278 8.63 42.19 21.73
C PRO A 278 9.42 42.57 22.98
N THR A 279 10.74 42.69 22.89
CA THR A 279 11.65 42.90 24.03
C THR A 279 11.66 44.32 24.60
N ASP A 280 11.08 45.28 23.89
CA ASP A 280 10.93 46.70 24.26
C ASP A 280 9.70 47.00 25.14
N LYS A 281 8.74 46.07 25.21
CA LYS A 281 7.54 46.16 26.06
C LYS A 281 7.80 46.00 27.58
N PRO A 282 6.87 46.41 28.46
CA PRO A 282 7.02 46.18 29.90
C PRO A 282 6.85 44.70 30.28
N ALA A 283 7.31 44.33 31.48
CA ALA A 283 7.00 43.02 32.05
C ALA A 283 5.48 42.87 32.27
N LYS A 284 4.95 41.65 32.09
CA LYS A 284 3.51 41.31 32.13
C LYS A 284 2.66 41.87 30.99
N TRP A 285 3.30 42.38 29.94
CA TRP A 285 2.58 42.85 28.76
C TRP A 285 1.88 41.67 28.07
N ASP A 286 0.60 41.84 27.78
CA ASP A 286 -0.28 40.81 27.19
C ASP A 286 -1.01 41.34 25.92
N ALA A 287 -1.87 40.51 25.33
CA ALA A 287 -2.65 40.89 24.15
C ALA A 287 -3.66 42.02 24.42
N ALA A 288 -4.17 42.15 25.64
CA ALA A 288 -5.11 43.21 26.01
C ALA A 288 -4.40 44.56 26.18
N ASP A 289 -3.19 44.57 26.74
CA ASP A 289 -2.34 45.76 26.83
C ASP A 289 -1.93 46.25 25.43
N GLY A 290 -1.58 45.32 24.53
CA GLY A 290 -1.33 45.64 23.12
C GLY A 290 -2.50 46.37 22.47
N LEU A 291 -3.73 45.87 22.65
CA LEU A 291 -4.93 46.53 22.12
C LEU A 291 -5.14 47.92 22.74
N ALA A 292 -4.98 48.06 24.06
CA ALA A 292 -5.17 49.33 24.76
C ALA A 292 -4.16 50.41 24.32
N GLU A 293 -2.95 50.01 23.96
CA GLU A 293 -1.88 50.89 23.45
C GLU A 293 -2.01 51.18 21.94
N GLY A 294 -2.98 50.58 21.25
CA GLY A 294 -3.11 50.71 19.78
C GLY A 294 -2.04 49.95 18.99
N PHE A 295 -1.43 48.93 19.59
CA PHE A 295 -0.48 48.05 18.92
C PHE A 295 -1.19 47.22 17.84
N ASP A 296 -0.52 46.99 16.70
CA ASP A 296 -1.09 46.18 15.62
C ASP A 296 -0.98 44.68 15.94
N CYS A 297 -1.94 44.18 16.72
CA CYS A 297 -2.04 42.78 17.09
C CYS A 297 -2.17 41.85 15.86
N LYS A 298 -2.80 42.31 14.77
CA LYS A 298 -2.99 41.48 13.56
C LYS A 298 -1.68 41.29 12.83
N ALA A 299 -0.91 42.36 12.63
CA ALA A 299 0.42 42.28 12.05
C ALA A 299 1.35 41.41 12.92
N PHE A 300 1.29 41.57 14.24
CA PHE A 300 2.13 40.77 15.14
C PHE A 300 1.79 39.27 15.13
N ILE A 301 0.52 38.90 15.06
CA ILE A 301 0.10 37.49 14.88
C ILE A 301 0.54 36.94 13.53
N GLY A 302 0.52 37.76 12.48
CA GLY A 302 0.93 37.39 11.12
C GLY A 302 2.44 37.19 10.98
N ASP A 303 3.24 38.15 11.46
CA ASP A 303 4.66 38.29 11.12
C ASP A 303 5.62 38.25 12.33
N GLY A 304 5.08 38.17 13.55
CA GLY A 304 5.88 38.16 14.78
C GLY A 304 6.87 36.99 14.86
N GLU A 305 7.97 37.23 15.56
CA GLU A 305 8.95 36.18 15.90
C GLU A 305 8.25 35.09 16.70
N ARG A 306 8.45 33.82 16.31
CA ARG A 306 7.76 32.69 16.94
C ARG A 306 8.66 31.48 17.07
N ARG A 307 8.52 30.76 18.19
CA ARG A 307 9.16 29.47 18.45
C ARG A 307 8.21 28.36 18.05
N VAL A 308 8.55 27.62 16.99
CA VAL A 308 7.79 26.45 16.56
C VAL A 308 8.02 25.32 17.56
N VAL A 309 6.94 24.79 18.12
CA VAL A 309 7.00 23.61 18.98
C VAL A 309 6.89 22.40 18.07
N LYS A 310 7.99 21.64 17.95
CA LYS A 310 7.98 20.36 17.22
C LYS A 310 6.91 19.49 17.87
N ALA A 311 5.90 19.11 17.07
CA ALA A 311 4.82 18.25 17.53
C ALA A 311 5.39 17.04 18.28
N ALA A 312 4.72 16.63 19.36
CA ALA A 312 5.04 15.38 20.05
C ALA A 312 5.06 14.25 19.02
N THR A 313 5.98 13.29 19.18
CA THR A 313 6.05 12.10 18.33
C THR A 313 4.64 11.53 18.19
N PRO A 314 4.08 11.44 16.97
CA PRO A 314 2.72 10.98 16.80
C PRO A 314 2.55 9.64 17.51
N LEU A 315 1.51 9.53 18.34
CA LEU A 315 1.12 8.27 18.94
C LEU A 315 0.96 7.26 17.79
N LEU A 316 1.48 6.05 17.98
CA LEU A 316 1.34 5.00 16.97
C LEU A 316 -0.16 4.80 16.68
N PRO A 317 -0.60 4.94 15.42
CA PRO A 317 -1.99 4.70 15.08
C PRO A 317 -2.33 3.26 15.46
N SER A 318 -3.41 3.08 16.22
CA SER A 318 -3.92 1.78 16.61
C SER A 318 -5.37 1.69 16.16
N PHE A 319 -5.72 0.53 15.63
CA PHE A 319 -7.06 0.25 15.12
C PHE A 319 -7.58 -0.96 15.88
N THR A 320 -8.80 -0.85 16.39
CA THR A 320 -9.53 -1.99 16.94
C THR A 320 -9.95 -2.93 15.81
N LEU A 321 -10.18 -4.21 16.12
CA LEU A 321 -10.69 -5.15 15.11
C LEU A 321 -12.01 -4.67 14.48
N GLY A 322 -12.90 -4.06 15.27
CA GLY A 322 -14.16 -3.48 14.76
C GLY A 322 -13.89 -2.39 13.71
N GLN A 323 -12.99 -1.44 14.01
CA GLN A 323 -12.60 -0.41 13.03
C GLN A 323 -12.01 -0.98 11.73
N LEU A 324 -11.28 -2.10 11.79
CA LEU A 324 -10.74 -2.74 10.59
C LEU A 324 -11.80 -3.51 9.79
N LEU A 325 -12.83 -4.04 10.44
CA LEU A 325 -13.92 -4.76 9.80
C LEU A 325 -14.99 -3.83 9.23
N ASP A 326 -15.20 -2.68 9.86
CA ASP A 326 -16.16 -1.66 9.45
C ASP A 326 -15.57 -0.69 8.39
N ASP A 327 -14.28 -0.84 8.04
CA ASP A 327 -13.61 -0.04 7.02
C ASP A 327 -13.79 -0.66 5.62
N ASP A 328 -14.80 -0.16 4.90
CA ASP A 328 -15.09 -0.53 3.50
C ASP A 328 -14.27 0.30 2.49
N THR A 329 -13.22 1.03 2.92
CA THR A 329 -12.38 1.80 2.00
C THR A 329 -11.74 0.87 0.96
N PRO A 330 -11.87 1.16 -0.35
CA PRO A 330 -11.31 0.30 -1.38
C PRO A 330 -9.79 0.21 -1.25
N LEU A 331 -9.24 -0.98 -1.50
CA LEU A 331 -7.80 -1.16 -1.56
C LEU A 331 -7.20 -0.20 -2.59
N PRO A 332 -6.08 0.45 -2.28
CA PRO A 332 -5.46 1.36 -3.22
C PRO A 332 -5.00 0.60 -4.47
N ASP A 333 -5.15 1.26 -5.62
CA ASP A 333 -4.73 0.73 -6.91
C ASP A 333 -3.23 0.40 -6.91
N ASP A 334 -2.86 -0.67 -7.59
CA ASP A 334 -1.46 -1.01 -7.81
C ASP A 334 -0.80 0.07 -8.66
N LEU A 335 0.42 0.49 -8.31
CA LEU A 335 1.23 1.30 -9.21
C LEU A 335 1.48 0.51 -10.51
N ILE A 336 1.84 -0.77 -10.37
CA ILE A 336 1.96 -1.72 -11.47
C ILE A 336 1.24 -3.02 -11.10
N ALA A 337 0.14 -3.29 -11.77
CA ALA A 337 -0.65 -4.51 -11.64
C ALA A 337 -0.01 -5.70 -12.38
N PRO A 338 -0.31 -6.96 -11.98
CA PRO A 338 -1.12 -7.34 -10.81
C PRO A 338 -0.25 -7.49 -9.56
N ARG A 339 -0.27 -6.50 -8.65
CA ARG A 339 0.54 -6.44 -7.42
C ARG A 339 2.07 -6.47 -7.63
N VAL A 340 2.55 -6.23 -8.86
CA VAL A 340 3.99 -6.19 -9.16
C VAL A 340 4.66 -5.08 -8.36
N VAL A 341 4.04 -3.89 -8.35
CA VAL A 341 4.43 -2.77 -7.48
C VAL A 341 3.17 -2.16 -6.87
N THR A 342 3.00 -2.32 -5.56
CA THR A 342 1.94 -1.67 -4.79
C THR A 342 2.41 -0.30 -4.26
N PRO A 343 1.50 0.61 -3.88
CA PRO A 343 1.87 1.84 -3.17
C PRO A 343 2.70 1.54 -1.93
N GLY A 344 3.84 2.22 -1.80
CA GLY A 344 4.84 2.01 -0.74
C GLY A 344 5.54 0.64 -0.78
N GLY A 345 5.26 -0.19 -1.79
CA GLY A 345 5.85 -1.51 -1.98
C GLY A 345 7.31 -1.44 -2.46
N MET A 346 8.06 -2.50 -2.19
CA MET A 346 9.44 -2.65 -2.64
C MET A 346 9.57 -3.89 -3.54
N LEU A 347 10.07 -3.68 -4.75
CA LEU A 347 10.41 -4.73 -5.69
C LEU A 347 11.94 -4.91 -5.76
N VAL A 348 12.39 -6.16 -5.68
CA VAL A 348 13.77 -6.52 -6.00
C VAL A 348 13.80 -7.21 -7.34
N PHE A 349 14.60 -6.69 -8.27
CA PHE A 349 14.84 -7.30 -9.56
C PHE A 349 16.24 -7.93 -9.62
N GLY A 350 16.30 -9.25 -9.42
CA GLY A 350 17.53 -10.02 -9.42
C GLY A 350 17.85 -10.68 -10.76
N GLY A 351 19.11 -11.04 -10.94
CA GLY A 351 19.56 -11.84 -12.07
C GLY A 351 21.07 -11.83 -12.22
N ALA A 352 21.59 -12.79 -12.98
CA ALA A 352 23.02 -12.94 -13.19
C ALA A 352 23.63 -11.67 -13.84
N PRO A 353 24.93 -11.41 -13.64
CA PRO A 353 25.62 -10.36 -14.38
C PRO A 353 25.40 -10.50 -15.90
N LYS A 354 25.17 -9.39 -16.60
CA LYS A 354 24.99 -9.32 -18.06
C LYS A 354 23.79 -10.10 -18.65
N VAL A 355 22.84 -10.57 -17.83
CA VAL A 355 21.63 -11.28 -18.31
C VAL A 355 20.68 -10.38 -19.11
N GLY A 356 20.74 -9.06 -18.88
CA GLY A 356 19.89 -8.05 -19.53
C GLY A 356 19.05 -7.18 -18.59
N LYS A 357 19.30 -7.21 -17.27
CA LYS A 357 18.45 -6.51 -16.27
C LYS A 357 18.22 -5.04 -16.55
N SER A 358 19.27 -4.24 -16.67
CA SER A 358 19.12 -2.78 -16.83
C SER A 358 18.49 -2.41 -18.17
N ASP A 359 18.69 -3.23 -19.20
CA ASP A 359 18.01 -3.07 -20.49
C ASP A 359 16.51 -3.39 -20.40
N PHE A 360 16.16 -4.47 -19.69
CA PHE A 360 14.77 -4.83 -19.39
C PHE A 360 14.09 -3.76 -18.53
N LEU A 361 14.73 -3.31 -17.44
CA LEU A 361 14.21 -2.25 -16.56
C LEU A 361 13.96 -0.96 -17.34
N LEU A 362 14.93 -0.53 -18.15
CA LEU A 362 14.77 0.68 -18.95
C LEU A 362 13.58 0.56 -19.91
N ALA A 363 13.46 -0.55 -20.65
CA ALA A 363 12.33 -0.79 -21.55
C ALA A 363 11.01 -0.82 -20.79
N TRP A 364 10.92 -1.63 -19.74
CA TRP A 364 9.73 -1.81 -18.93
C TRP A 364 9.24 -0.51 -18.31
N LEU A 365 10.11 0.22 -17.62
CA LEU A 365 9.75 1.44 -16.91
C LEU A 365 9.44 2.62 -17.84
N THR A 366 9.99 2.63 -19.06
CA THR A 366 9.59 3.59 -20.10
C THR A 366 8.17 3.31 -20.58
N HIS A 367 7.72 2.05 -20.62
CA HIS A 367 6.31 1.73 -20.89
C HIS A 367 5.42 2.13 -19.71
N MET A 368 5.87 1.91 -18.47
CA MET A 368 5.11 2.32 -17.27
C MET A 368 4.94 3.85 -17.20
N SER A 369 5.98 4.61 -17.55
CA SER A 369 5.90 6.07 -17.60
C SER A 369 5.02 6.61 -18.75
N ALA A 370 4.85 5.80 -19.80
CA ALA A 370 3.90 6.06 -20.88
C ALA A 370 2.45 5.61 -20.55
N GLY A 371 2.22 4.91 -19.44
CA GLY A 371 0.92 4.32 -19.13
C GLY A 371 0.55 3.13 -20.02
N GLN A 372 1.54 2.42 -20.57
CA GLN A 372 1.34 1.28 -21.47
C GLN A 372 1.67 -0.05 -20.77
N PRO A 373 0.88 -1.12 -20.98
CA PRO A 373 1.23 -2.45 -20.50
C PRO A 373 2.54 -2.96 -21.10
N PHE A 374 3.28 -3.77 -20.33
CA PHE A 374 4.51 -4.41 -20.78
C PHE A 374 4.58 -5.83 -20.24
N LEU A 375 4.58 -6.83 -21.15
CA LEU A 375 4.62 -8.25 -20.79
C LEU A 375 3.57 -8.63 -19.72
N GLY A 376 2.35 -8.10 -19.85
CA GLY A 376 1.23 -8.33 -18.93
C GLY A 376 1.30 -7.59 -17.59
N MET A 377 2.33 -6.76 -17.37
CA MET A 377 2.40 -5.82 -16.25
C MET A 377 1.78 -4.50 -16.68
N THR A 378 0.81 -3.99 -15.91
CA THR A 378 -0.02 -2.85 -16.35
C THR A 378 0.06 -1.71 -15.34
N PRO A 379 0.44 -0.48 -15.76
CA PRO A 379 0.44 0.66 -14.86
C PRO A 379 -0.99 1.18 -14.65
N ALA A 380 -1.32 1.67 -13.45
CA ALA A 380 -2.64 2.28 -13.19
C ALA A 380 -2.86 3.59 -13.96
N ARG A 381 -1.78 4.30 -14.25
CA ARG A 381 -1.75 5.56 -15.02
C ARG A 381 -0.32 5.78 -15.54
N PRO A 382 -0.05 6.76 -16.42
CA PRO A 382 1.32 7.17 -16.70
C PRO A 382 2.07 7.52 -15.41
N LEU A 383 3.12 6.76 -15.09
CA LEU A 383 3.83 6.85 -13.81
C LEU A 383 5.07 7.72 -13.90
N ARG A 384 5.29 8.56 -12.90
CA ARG A 384 6.53 9.33 -12.77
C ARG A 384 7.62 8.44 -12.21
N VAL A 385 8.55 8.04 -13.06
CA VAL A 385 9.66 7.14 -12.74
C VAL A 385 10.95 7.95 -12.62
N PHE A 386 11.55 7.91 -11.43
CA PHE A 386 12.90 8.42 -11.19
C PHE A 386 13.89 7.25 -11.15
N TYR A 387 14.87 7.25 -12.05
CA TYR A 387 15.78 6.13 -12.28
C TYR A 387 17.24 6.49 -11.93
N LEU A 388 17.70 6.04 -10.77
CA LEU A 388 19.08 6.17 -10.29
C LEU A 388 19.95 5.10 -10.96
N GLN A 389 20.67 5.49 -12.01
CA GLN A 389 21.55 4.60 -12.77
C GLN A 389 23.01 4.75 -12.30
N ALA A 390 23.65 3.65 -11.87
CA ALA A 390 24.98 3.66 -11.27
C ALA A 390 26.06 2.88 -12.04
N GLU A 391 25.70 2.18 -13.12
CA GLU A 391 26.59 1.33 -13.92
C GLU A 391 26.77 1.81 -15.37
N VAL A 392 25.72 2.32 -16.01
CA VAL A 392 25.70 2.63 -17.45
C VAL A 392 26.03 4.11 -17.71
N GLN A 393 27.04 4.36 -18.55
CA GLN A 393 27.38 5.73 -18.98
C GLN A 393 26.27 6.36 -19.83
N TYR A 394 26.14 7.69 -19.72
CA TYR A 394 25.05 8.46 -20.33
C TYR A 394 24.83 8.18 -21.83
N HIS A 395 25.90 8.07 -22.62
CA HIS A 395 25.78 7.86 -24.06
C HIS A 395 25.19 6.48 -24.42
N TYR A 396 25.55 5.42 -23.69
CA TYR A 396 24.96 4.09 -23.87
C TYR A 396 23.53 4.03 -23.34
N LEU A 397 23.25 4.71 -22.22
CA LEU A 397 21.88 4.84 -21.70
C LEU A 397 20.97 5.51 -22.74
N ARG A 398 21.45 6.61 -23.35
CA ARG A 398 20.77 7.32 -24.43
C ARG A 398 20.57 6.45 -25.67
N GLU A 399 21.56 5.66 -26.06
CA GLU A 399 21.44 4.72 -27.18
C GLU A 399 20.35 3.68 -26.93
N ARG A 400 20.32 3.08 -25.73
CA ARG A 400 19.28 2.11 -25.34
C ARG A 400 17.89 2.75 -25.30
N ALA A 401 17.77 3.95 -24.74
CA ALA A 401 16.50 4.67 -24.69
C ALA A 401 15.94 4.95 -26.09
N LYS A 402 16.80 5.27 -27.07
CA LYS A 402 16.39 5.49 -28.48
C LYS A 402 15.89 4.23 -29.19
N LYS A 403 16.26 3.03 -28.71
CA LYS A 403 15.81 1.76 -29.29
C LYS A 403 14.42 1.32 -28.78
N ILE A 404 13.92 1.96 -27.73
CA ILE A 404 12.59 1.65 -27.17
C ILE A 404 11.53 2.16 -28.14
N ARG A 405 10.65 1.25 -28.57
CA ARG A 405 9.55 1.54 -29.48
C ARG A 405 8.28 1.79 -28.68
N LEU A 406 7.72 2.98 -28.87
CA LEU A 406 6.43 3.42 -28.32
C LEU A 406 5.66 4.16 -29.42
N SER A 407 4.33 4.18 -29.34
CA SER A 407 3.53 5.06 -30.19
C SER A 407 3.84 6.54 -29.91
N GLU A 408 3.62 7.44 -30.86
CA GLU A 408 3.90 8.87 -30.67
C GLU A 408 3.23 9.46 -29.42
N PRO A 409 1.93 9.19 -29.13
CA PRO A 409 1.29 9.71 -27.92
C PRO A 409 1.93 9.16 -26.63
N ALA A 410 2.28 7.87 -26.63
CA ALA A 410 2.93 7.21 -25.49
C ALA A 410 4.33 7.79 -25.23
N LEU A 411 5.09 8.08 -26.29
CA LEU A 411 6.41 8.68 -26.19
C LEU A 411 6.37 10.10 -25.58
N LEU A 412 5.35 10.90 -25.90
CA LEU A 412 5.17 12.23 -25.31
C LEU A 412 4.97 12.15 -23.80
N LEU A 413 4.18 11.18 -23.33
CA LEU A 413 3.99 10.94 -21.89
C LEU A 413 5.28 10.44 -21.22
N ALA A 414 5.96 9.47 -21.82
CA ALA A 414 7.21 8.94 -21.29
C ALA A 414 8.30 10.03 -21.13
N ARG A 415 8.36 11.00 -22.06
CA ARG A 415 9.34 12.10 -22.04
C ARG A 415 9.25 12.99 -20.81
N VAL A 416 8.05 13.23 -20.28
CA VAL A 416 7.83 14.07 -19.10
C VAL A 416 7.82 13.27 -17.80
N ASN A 417 7.50 11.98 -17.89
CA ASN A 417 7.34 11.10 -16.73
C ASN A 417 8.55 10.22 -16.43
N PHE A 418 9.59 10.18 -17.28
CA PHE A 418 10.78 9.37 -17.04
C PHE A 418 12.02 10.26 -16.89
N VAL A 419 12.61 10.28 -15.69
CA VAL A 419 13.84 11.00 -15.39
C VAL A 419 14.90 10.01 -14.92
N ALA A 420 16.09 10.07 -15.51
CA ALA A 420 17.21 9.21 -15.13
C ALA A 420 18.47 10.02 -14.83
N THR A 421 19.23 9.59 -13.83
CA THR A 421 20.55 10.17 -13.57
C THR A 421 21.58 9.67 -14.58
N PRO A 422 22.67 10.42 -14.83
CA PRO A 422 23.88 9.83 -15.38
C PRO A 422 24.45 8.79 -14.40
N GLN A 423 25.49 8.07 -14.82
CA GLN A 423 26.20 7.11 -13.99
C GLN A 423 26.59 7.74 -12.64
N LEU A 424 25.92 7.31 -11.57
CA LEU A 424 26.17 7.75 -10.22
C LEU A 424 27.56 7.33 -9.74
N GLN A 425 28.26 8.27 -9.11
CA GLN A 425 29.60 8.09 -8.53
C GLN A 425 29.59 8.25 -7.00
N THR A 426 28.40 8.24 -6.39
CA THR A 426 28.20 8.55 -4.97
C THR A 426 27.44 7.40 -4.29
N LEU A 427 27.87 7.04 -3.09
CA LEU A 427 27.19 6.06 -2.23
C LEU A 427 25.95 6.68 -1.58
N LEU A 428 24.94 5.88 -1.23
CA LEU A 428 23.76 6.33 -0.48
C LEU A 428 24.04 6.45 1.03
N ASN A 429 25.18 7.04 1.40
CA ASN A 429 25.43 7.46 2.77
C ASN A 429 24.72 8.80 3.07
N ASP A 430 24.81 9.32 4.30
CA ASP A 430 24.10 10.55 4.68
C ASP A 430 24.41 11.76 3.78
N ALA A 431 25.65 11.89 3.31
CA ALA A 431 26.05 12.96 2.39
C ALA A 431 25.48 12.76 0.98
N GLY A 432 25.43 11.52 0.49
CA GLY A 432 24.81 11.18 -0.79
C GLY A 432 23.29 11.38 -0.75
N LEU A 433 22.63 10.96 0.33
CA LEU A 433 21.21 11.16 0.53
C LEU A 433 20.83 12.65 0.56
N ALA A 434 21.63 13.49 1.22
CA ALA A 434 21.42 14.94 1.27
C ALA A 434 21.45 15.60 -0.12
N GLN A 435 22.09 15.00 -1.11
CA GLN A 435 22.10 15.48 -2.50
C GLN A 435 21.00 14.83 -3.35
N ILE A 436 20.79 13.53 -3.17
CA ILE A 436 19.88 12.74 -4.00
C ILE A 436 18.42 13.06 -3.68
N ILE A 437 18.04 13.19 -2.40
CA ILE A 437 16.65 13.43 -2.01
C ILE A 437 16.10 14.73 -2.62
N PRO A 438 16.77 15.89 -2.50
CA PRO A 438 16.31 17.11 -3.17
C PRO A 438 16.27 16.97 -4.70
N THR A 439 17.25 16.27 -5.29
CA THR A 439 17.29 16.03 -6.73
C THR A 439 16.06 15.24 -7.21
N ILE A 440 15.65 14.22 -6.46
CA ILE A 440 14.46 13.43 -6.76
C ILE A 440 13.19 14.28 -6.59
N GLN A 441 13.09 15.05 -5.51
CA GLN A 441 11.93 15.91 -5.24
C GLN A 441 11.71 16.96 -6.34
N MET A 442 12.80 17.51 -6.89
CA MET A 442 12.74 18.55 -7.93
C MET A 442 12.56 18.00 -9.36
N ALA A 443 12.68 16.68 -9.56
CA ALA A 443 12.79 16.06 -10.87
C ALA A 443 11.61 16.33 -11.82
N PHE A 444 10.40 16.49 -11.26
CA PHE A 444 9.15 16.63 -12.02
C PHE A 444 8.51 18.02 -11.89
N GLY A 445 9.23 19.02 -11.35
CA GLY A 445 8.75 20.40 -11.28
C GLY A 445 7.52 20.62 -10.40
N GLY A 446 7.29 19.75 -9.41
CA GLY A 446 6.17 19.86 -8.48
C GLY A 446 5.87 18.52 -7.79
N PRO A 447 5.04 17.66 -8.38
CA PRO A 447 4.54 16.49 -7.67
C PRO A 447 5.58 15.35 -7.69
N PRO A 448 5.76 14.59 -6.58
CA PRO A 448 6.89 13.67 -6.40
C PRO A 448 6.77 12.40 -7.26
N PRO A 449 7.86 11.65 -7.51
CA PRO A 449 7.78 10.41 -8.29
C PRO A 449 6.82 9.38 -7.70
N ASP A 450 6.24 8.57 -8.59
CA ASP A 450 5.46 7.39 -8.25
C ASP A 450 6.37 6.16 -8.05
N ILE A 451 7.49 6.10 -8.77
CA ILE A 451 8.46 5.01 -8.67
C ILE A 451 9.89 5.56 -8.55
N ILE A 452 10.67 5.02 -7.62
CA ILE A 452 12.09 5.29 -7.43
C ILE A 452 12.87 4.01 -7.70
N VAL A 453 13.81 4.06 -8.64
CA VAL A 453 14.58 2.89 -9.07
C VAL A 453 16.05 3.08 -8.77
N ILE A 454 16.71 2.05 -8.24
CA ILE A 454 18.16 2.01 -7.99
C ILE A 454 18.75 0.85 -8.77
N ASP A 455 19.58 1.13 -9.78
CA ASP A 455 20.16 0.13 -10.68
C ASP A 455 21.66 0.34 -10.96
N PRO A 456 22.55 -0.57 -10.50
CA PRO A 456 22.35 -1.60 -9.48
C PRO A 456 22.64 -1.08 -8.06
N ILE A 457 22.10 -1.75 -7.04
CA ILE A 457 22.36 -1.37 -5.63
C ILE A 457 23.83 -1.48 -5.24
N ARG A 458 24.58 -2.41 -5.86
CA ARG A 458 25.99 -2.69 -5.56
C ARG A 458 26.89 -1.46 -5.64
N ASN A 459 26.63 -0.56 -6.59
CA ASN A 459 27.48 0.59 -6.84
C ASN A 459 27.17 1.79 -5.93
N VAL A 460 26.04 1.74 -5.23
CA VAL A 460 25.56 2.82 -4.36
C VAL A 460 25.38 2.34 -2.91
N PHE A 461 25.78 1.11 -2.63
CA PHE A 461 25.57 0.43 -1.36
C PHE A 461 26.33 1.10 -0.22
N ASP A 462 25.62 1.39 0.87
CA ASP A 462 26.18 1.87 2.12
C ASP A 462 25.66 1.01 3.27
N GLY A 463 26.53 0.17 3.84
CA GLY A 463 26.23 -0.71 4.97
C GLY A 463 26.38 -0.05 6.34
N GLY A 464 26.74 1.24 6.39
CA GLY A 464 27.15 1.92 7.62
C GLY A 464 28.47 1.34 8.15
N ASP A 465 28.52 1.05 9.45
CA ASP A 465 29.68 0.40 10.09
C ASP A 465 29.72 -1.13 9.87
N ALA A 466 28.69 -1.70 9.23
CA ALA A 466 28.59 -3.12 8.94
C ALA A 466 29.25 -3.49 7.59
N GLY A 467 29.39 -4.79 7.31
CA GLY A 467 30.12 -5.34 6.15
C GLY A 467 29.55 -4.97 4.76
N GLY A 468 30.01 -5.66 3.72
CA GLY A 468 29.55 -5.42 2.35
C GLY A 468 28.14 -5.95 2.05
N GLU A 469 27.67 -5.80 0.81
CA GLU A 469 26.32 -6.21 0.35
C GLU A 469 25.94 -7.69 0.59
N ASN A 470 26.93 -8.54 0.86
CA ASN A 470 26.74 -9.95 1.16
C ASN A 470 26.42 -10.23 2.63
N ASP A 471 26.62 -9.24 3.50
CA ASP A 471 26.29 -9.29 4.91
C ASP A 471 24.82 -8.93 5.14
N ASN A 472 24.13 -9.78 5.88
CA ASN A 472 22.70 -9.62 6.14
C ASN A 472 22.40 -8.37 6.99
N GLY A 473 23.27 -8.02 7.94
CA GLY A 473 23.10 -6.85 8.80
C GLY A 473 23.31 -5.55 8.02
N ALA A 474 24.38 -5.48 7.22
CA ALA A 474 24.64 -4.35 6.34
C ALA A 474 23.52 -4.14 5.31
N MET A 475 23.01 -5.23 4.72
CA MET A 475 21.89 -5.14 3.78
C MET A 475 20.63 -4.61 4.47
N LEU A 476 20.34 -5.07 5.69
CA LEU A 476 19.20 -4.57 6.46
C LEU A 476 19.35 -3.08 6.81
N PHE A 477 20.56 -2.65 7.17
CA PHE A 477 20.86 -1.24 7.41
C PHE A 477 20.62 -0.40 6.15
N PHE A 478 21.15 -0.83 5.01
CA PHE A 478 20.96 -0.15 3.73
C PHE A 478 19.47 0.00 3.38
N LEU A 479 18.69 -1.09 3.49
CA LEU A 479 17.26 -1.08 3.19
C LEU A 479 16.46 -0.18 4.14
N SER A 480 16.71 -0.27 5.45
CA SER A 480 15.93 0.42 6.48
C SER A 480 16.32 1.88 6.69
N GLN A 481 17.62 2.21 6.63
CA GLN A 481 18.14 3.53 6.97
C GLN A 481 18.44 4.40 5.74
N ARG A 482 18.68 3.77 4.57
CA ARG A 482 19.02 4.50 3.34
C ARG A 482 17.85 4.50 2.35
N VAL A 483 17.44 3.31 1.90
CA VAL A 483 16.39 3.18 0.88
C VAL A 483 15.03 3.65 1.41
N ASP A 484 14.63 3.19 2.59
CA ASP A 484 13.33 3.61 3.16
C ASP A 484 13.32 5.09 3.56
N ARG A 485 14.47 5.67 3.90
CA ARG A 485 14.61 7.12 4.12
C ARG A 485 14.35 7.92 2.85
N ILE A 486 14.90 7.49 1.70
CA ILE A 486 14.60 8.12 0.40
C ILE A 486 13.09 8.08 0.16
N ARG A 487 12.44 6.93 0.34
CA ARG A 487 10.98 6.80 0.16
C ARG A 487 10.23 7.75 1.10
N ARG A 488 10.50 7.71 2.41
CA ARG A 488 9.80 8.54 3.41
C ARG A 488 9.94 10.04 3.15
N GLU A 489 11.13 10.51 2.76
CA GLU A 489 11.38 11.93 2.53
C GLU A 489 10.90 12.42 1.16
N VAL A 490 10.84 11.54 0.14
CA VAL A 490 10.39 11.90 -1.21
C VAL A 490 8.88 11.71 -1.38
N ASN A 491 8.38 10.51 -1.12
CA ASN A 491 6.98 10.11 -1.24
C ASN A 491 6.77 8.73 -0.59
N VAL A 492 6.03 8.70 0.53
CA VAL A 492 5.76 7.49 1.31
C VAL A 492 5.06 6.39 0.49
N ASP A 493 4.26 6.78 -0.49
CA ASP A 493 3.51 5.87 -1.37
C ASP A 493 4.29 5.47 -2.62
N ALA A 494 5.50 6.00 -2.84
CA ALA A 494 6.30 5.63 -3.99
C ALA A 494 6.74 4.16 -3.93
N GLY A 495 6.61 3.47 -5.06
CA GLY A 495 7.15 2.12 -5.25
C GLY A 495 8.66 2.19 -5.41
N VAL A 496 9.40 1.33 -4.71
CA VAL A 496 10.86 1.28 -4.81
C VAL A 496 11.30 0.04 -5.57
N ILE A 497 12.14 0.19 -6.60
CA ILE A 497 12.68 -0.92 -7.39
C ILE A 497 14.19 -0.98 -7.22
N LEU A 498 14.70 -2.13 -6.76
CA LEU A 498 16.11 -2.37 -6.52
C LEU A 498 16.64 -3.42 -7.49
N ALA A 499 17.56 -3.05 -8.37
CA ALA A 499 18.22 -4.03 -9.23
C ALA A 499 19.41 -4.66 -8.49
N HIS A 500 19.45 -5.99 -8.45
CA HIS A 500 20.45 -6.75 -7.70
C HIS A 500 21.08 -7.88 -8.50
N HIS A 501 22.29 -8.27 -8.14
CA HIS A 501 22.96 -9.42 -8.72
C HIS A 501 22.64 -10.70 -7.96
N THR A 502 22.54 -11.80 -8.70
CA THR A 502 22.40 -13.13 -8.11
C THR A 502 23.76 -13.85 -8.05
N LYS A 503 23.95 -14.65 -7.01
CA LYS A 503 25.02 -15.63 -6.87
C LYS A 503 24.74 -16.85 -7.74
N LYS A 504 25.77 -17.64 -8.01
CA LYS A 504 25.66 -18.89 -8.76
C LYS A 504 25.12 -19.99 -7.82
N LEU A 505 23.92 -20.49 -8.11
CA LEU A 505 23.35 -21.65 -7.45
C LEU A 505 23.53 -22.91 -8.30
N SER A 506 23.50 -24.08 -7.67
CA SER A 506 23.33 -25.34 -8.41
C SER A 506 21.93 -25.44 -9.01
N LYS A 507 21.76 -26.25 -10.05
CA LYS A 507 20.47 -26.42 -10.74
C LYS A 507 19.36 -26.86 -9.78
N LYS A 508 19.65 -27.84 -8.92
CA LYS A 508 18.72 -28.34 -7.89
C LYS A 508 18.31 -27.27 -6.89
N GLN A 509 19.27 -26.52 -6.34
CA GLN A 509 18.96 -25.42 -5.41
C GLN A 509 18.13 -24.31 -6.05
N PHE A 510 18.33 -24.06 -7.35
CA PHE A 510 17.56 -23.06 -8.07
C PHE A 510 16.12 -23.51 -8.34
N GLU A 511 15.91 -24.78 -8.67
CA GLU A 511 14.57 -25.35 -8.88
C GLU A 511 13.76 -25.40 -7.58
N GLU A 512 14.41 -25.65 -6.44
CA GLU A 512 13.79 -25.64 -5.12
C GLU A 512 13.43 -24.22 -4.67
N ASP A 513 14.38 -23.28 -4.73
CA ASP A 513 14.16 -21.90 -4.27
C ASP A 513 15.04 -20.88 -5.04
N PRO A 514 14.57 -20.34 -6.17
CA PRO A 514 15.38 -19.52 -7.07
C PRO A 514 15.80 -18.19 -6.45
N PHE A 515 15.01 -17.66 -5.52
CA PHE A 515 15.28 -16.39 -4.85
C PHE A 515 16.40 -16.47 -3.79
N GLN A 516 16.90 -17.67 -3.46
CA GLN A 516 18.10 -17.82 -2.62
C GLN A 516 19.34 -17.34 -3.37
N ALA A 517 19.23 -17.22 -4.69
CA ALA A 517 20.31 -16.72 -5.52
C ALA A 517 20.58 -15.23 -5.23
N LEU A 518 19.64 -14.48 -4.66
CA LEU A 518 19.87 -13.08 -4.31
C LEU A 518 20.99 -12.95 -3.26
N ALA A 519 21.97 -12.08 -3.51
CA ALA A 519 23.00 -11.84 -2.50
C ALA A 519 22.38 -11.16 -1.27
N GLY A 520 22.58 -11.72 -0.08
CA GLY A 520 21.92 -11.26 1.15
C GLY A 520 20.44 -11.65 1.25
N ALA A 521 20.01 -12.71 0.53
CA ALA A 521 18.61 -13.15 0.44
C ALA A 521 17.88 -13.17 1.80
N GLY A 522 18.52 -13.64 2.86
CA GLY A 522 17.92 -13.74 4.20
C GLY A 522 17.29 -12.44 4.70
N SER A 523 18.01 -11.32 4.59
CA SER A 523 17.47 -9.99 4.96
C SER A 523 16.59 -9.39 3.88
N LEU A 524 16.94 -9.62 2.61
CA LEU A 524 16.28 -9.00 1.47
C LEU A 524 14.82 -9.45 1.34
N ARG A 525 14.56 -10.76 1.48
CA ARG A 525 13.20 -11.33 1.41
C ARG A 525 12.29 -10.84 2.52
N GLY A 526 12.86 -10.52 3.67
CA GLY A 526 12.15 -9.91 4.79
C GLY A 526 11.62 -8.51 4.49
N TYR A 527 12.19 -7.82 3.49
CA TYR A 527 11.88 -6.42 3.18
C TYR A 527 11.03 -6.22 1.93
N TYR A 528 11.30 -6.95 0.85
CA TYR A 528 10.54 -6.74 -0.39
C TYR A 528 9.13 -7.32 -0.33
N SER A 529 8.20 -6.64 -0.99
CA SER A 529 6.86 -7.14 -1.26
C SER A 529 6.83 -8.00 -2.53
N THR A 530 7.71 -7.72 -3.48
CA THR A 530 7.82 -8.43 -4.76
C THR A 530 9.26 -8.77 -5.09
N GLY A 531 9.56 -10.05 -5.26
CA GLY A 531 10.77 -10.53 -5.91
C GLY A 531 10.49 -10.76 -7.39
N MET A 532 11.37 -10.27 -8.26
CA MET A 532 11.38 -10.60 -9.68
C MET A 532 12.78 -11.07 -10.08
N LEU A 533 12.89 -12.20 -10.78
CA LEU A 533 14.16 -12.72 -11.27
C LEU A 533 14.18 -12.87 -12.77
N LEU A 534 15.22 -12.34 -13.40
CA LEU A 534 15.56 -12.62 -14.79
C LEU A 534 16.72 -13.60 -14.85
N GLN A 535 16.41 -14.85 -15.20
CA GLN A 535 17.39 -15.92 -15.31
C GLN A 535 17.49 -16.40 -16.75
N ARG A 536 18.66 -16.87 -17.16
CA ARG A 536 18.84 -17.62 -18.39
C ARG A 536 18.98 -19.11 -18.04
N PRO A 537 17.96 -19.96 -18.30
CA PRO A 537 18.03 -21.39 -17.95
C PRO A 537 19.13 -22.14 -18.71
N ASP A 538 19.39 -21.71 -19.95
CA ASP A 538 20.42 -22.27 -20.83
C ASP A 538 21.33 -21.13 -21.33
N GLU A 539 22.58 -21.10 -20.85
CA GLU A 539 23.57 -20.08 -21.22
C GLU A 539 23.81 -20.00 -22.74
N ALA A 540 23.56 -21.09 -23.47
CA ALA A 540 23.68 -21.16 -24.92
C ALA A 540 22.54 -20.45 -25.67
N ARG A 541 21.43 -20.12 -25.00
CA ARG A 541 20.24 -19.51 -25.60
C ARG A 541 20.12 -18.05 -25.17
N THR A 542 19.50 -17.24 -26.01
CA THR A 542 19.14 -15.86 -25.68
C THR A 542 17.92 -15.79 -24.77
N THR A 543 17.02 -16.78 -24.85
CA THR A 543 15.80 -16.86 -24.06
C THR A 543 16.07 -16.78 -22.55
N ARG A 544 15.33 -15.92 -21.87
CA ARG A 544 15.36 -15.78 -20.41
C ARG A 544 14.01 -16.17 -19.82
N GLN A 545 14.01 -16.56 -18.57
CA GLN A 545 12.83 -16.82 -17.77
C GLN A 545 12.68 -15.70 -16.74
N LEU A 546 11.47 -15.17 -16.65
CA LEU A 546 11.05 -14.17 -15.69
C LEU A 546 10.20 -14.87 -14.62
N ILE A 547 10.69 -14.85 -13.39
CA ILE A 547 10.10 -15.55 -12.23
C ILE A 547 9.67 -14.50 -11.20
N TYR A 548 8.52 -14.72 -10.55
CA TYR A 548 7.95 -13.80 -9.57
C TYR A 548 7.78 -14.49 -8.21
N GLU A 549 7.97 -13.72 -7.14
CA GLU A 549 7.61 -14.07 -5.77
C GLU A 549 6.88 -12.87 -5.17
N LEU A 550 5.61 -13.05 -4.81
CA LEU A 550 4.79 -12.00 -4.22
C LEU A 550 4.53 -12.30 -2.76
N ARG A 551 4.65 -11.28 -1.91
CA ARG A 551 4.19 -11.34 -0.52
C ARG A 551 2.68 -11.26 -0.43
N ASN A 552 2.07 -10.46 -1.30
CA ASN A 552 0.64 -10.15 -1.29
C ASN A 552 0.02 -10.49 -2.66
N GLY A 553 -1.10 -11.22 -2.64
CA GLY A 553 -1.86 -11.54 -3.84
C GLY A 553 -1.56 -12.91 -4.45
N ALA A 554 -2.19 -13.20 -5.58
CA ALA A 554 -2.05 -14.46 -6.30
C ALA A 554 -0.70 -14.55 -7.01
N ALA A 555 -0.15 -15.77 -7.11
CA ALA A 555 1.10 -16.00 -7.82
C ALA A 555 1.01 -15.59 -9.30
N ILE A 556 1.99 -14.83 -9.78
CA ILE A 556 2.11 -14.47 -11.21
C ILE A 556 2.79 -15.63 -11.94
N PRO A 557 2.22 -16.15 -13.04
CA PRO A 557 2.85 -17.19 -13.83
C PRO A 557 4.20 -16.76 -14.38
N ASN A 558 5.17 -17.67 -14.33
CA ASN A 558 6.49 -17.47 -14.94
C ASN A 558 6.37 -17.24 -16.45
N LYS A 559 7.19 -16.36 -17.00
CA LYS A 559 7.18 -16.02 -18.43
C LYS A 559 8.53 -16.30 -19.05
N PHE A 560 8.53 -16.85 -20.25
CA PHE A 560 9.74 -16.91 -21.08
C PHE A 560 9.77 -15.68 -21.97
N VAL A 561 10.89 -14.97 -21.95
CA VAL A 561 11.08 -13.69 -22.62
C VAL A 561 12.36 -13.70 -23.43
N ASP A 562 12.34 -13.07 -24.59
CA ASP A 562 13.54 -12.83 -25.36
C ASP A 562 13.51 -11.42 -25.96
N LYS A 563 14.69 -10.93 -26.36
CA LYS A 563 14.83 -9.63 -27.01
C LYS A 563 14.98 -9.86 -28.51
N VAL A 564 13.92 -9.58 -29.26
CA VAL A 564 13.80 -9.78 -30.72
C VAL A 564 13.58 -8.40 -31.35
N ASP A 565 14.41 -8.03 -32.33
CA ASP A 565 14.36 -6.71 -33.00
C ASP A 565 14.35 -5.52 -32.04
N ASP A 566 15.21 -5.59 -31.01
CA ASP A 566 15.31 -4.64 -29.90
C ASP A 566 14.09 -4.53 -28.96
N GLU A 567 13.07 -5.36 -29.16
CA GLU A 567 11.88 -5.43 -28.30
C GLU A 567 11.88 -6.67 -27.41
N TRP A 568 11.52 -6.49 -26.15
CA TRP A 568 11.29 -7.59 -25.22
C TRP A 568 9.91 -8.19 -25.48
N ARG A 569 9.87 -9.48 -25.84
CA ARG A 569 8.63 -10.20 -26.16
C ARG A 569 8.54 -11.49 -25.36
N GLN A 570 7.32 -11.87 -25.02
CA GLN A 570 7.05 -13.20 -24.49
C GLN A 570 7.21 -14.22 -25.62
N VAL A 571 7.86 -15.34 -25.33
CA VAL A 571 8.06 -16.45 -26.26
C VAL A 571 7.48 -17.72 -25.66
N ASP A 572 6.80 -18.53 -26.45
CA ASP A 572 6.31 -19.84 -26.00
C ASP A 572 7.48 -20.85 -26.02
N VAL A 573 7.53 -21.73 -25.02
CA VAL A 573 8.45 -22.87 -24.99
C VAL A 573 8.03 -23.92 -26.03
N ASN A 574 6.74 -23.99 -26.35
CA ASN A 574 6.13 -24.98 -27.23
C ASN A 574 6.13 -24.60 -28.72
N ASP A 575 6.32 -23.33 -29.10
CA ASP A 575 6.42 -22.89 -30.51
C ASP A 575 7.73 -23.35 -31.21
N ARG A 576 8.46 -24.28 -30.59
CA ARG A 576 9.77 -24.78 -31.02
C ARG A 576 9.77 -26.10 -31.79
N LEU A 577 8.64 -26.53 -32.36
CA LEU A 577 8.67 -27.57 -33.41
C LEU A 577 9.36 -27.10 -34.70
N VAL A 578 9.61 -25.79 -34.86
CA VAL A 578 10.25 -25.22 -36.07
C VAL A 578 11.77 -24.99 -35.89
N LEU A 579 12.32 -25.08 -34.67
CA LEU A 579 13.75 -24.78 -34.41
C LEU A 579 14.51 -25.88 -33.68
N LYS A 580 13.93 -27.08 -33.55
CA LYS A 580 14.63 -28.26 -33.04
C LYS A 580 15.86 -28.61 -33.90
N GLU A 581 15.70 -28.55 -35.22
CA GLU A 581 16.78 -28.82 -36.19
C GLU A 581 17.94 -27.83 -36.12
N TYR A 582 17.68 -26.57 -35.73
CA TYR A 582 18.73 -25.53 -35.66
C TYR A 582 19.52 -25.60 -34.35
N GLY A 583 18.84 -25.88 -33.23
CA GLY A 583 19.49 -26.09 -31.93
C GLY A 583 20.29 -27.39 -31.87
N GLU A 584 19.74 -28.48 -32.42
CA GLU A 584 20.44 -29.77 -32.55
C GLU A 584 21.69 -29.63 -33.42
N ARG A 585 21.61 -28.91 -34.56
CA ARG A 585 22.79 -28.62 -35.42
C ARG A 585 23.89 -27.83 -34.70
N LEU A 586 23.55 -26.81 -33.92
CA LEU A 586 24.53 -26.00 -33.19
C LEU A 586 25.14 -26.75 -31.99
N ASP A 587 24.39 -27.64 -31.34
CA ASP A 587 24.89 -28.49 -30.27
C ASP A 587 25.80 -29.60 -30.82
N ALA A 588 25.43 -30.21 -31.95
CA ALA A 588 26.27 -31.14 -32.70
C ALA A 588 27.58 -30.48 -33.14
N GLU A 589 27.54 -29.24 -33.64
CA GLU A 589 28.72 -28.48 -34.05
C GLU A 589 29.62 -28.10 -32.86
N ARG A 590 29.04 -27.71 -31.72
CA ARG A 590 29.79 -27.40 -30.50
C ARG A 590 30.45 -28.63 -29.87
N ARG A 591 29.81 -29.80 -29.93
CA ARG A 591 30.39 -31.07 -29.46
C ARG A 591 31.50 -31.55 -30.39
N ARG A 592 31.34 -31.42 -31.71
CA ARG A 592 32.38 -31.73 -32.71
C ARG A 592 33.64 -30.88 -32.54
N LYS A 593 33.52 -29.58 -32.26
CA LYS A 593 34.66 -28.69 -32.00
C LYS A 593 35.41 -28.99 -30.69
N ARG A 594 34.87 -29.83 -29.81
CA ARG A 594 35.43 -30.13 -28.48
C ARG A 594 36.24 -31.44 -28.43
N ASP A 595 35.97 -32.40 -29.32
CA ASP A 595 36.75 -33.63 -29.44
C ASP A 595 37.46 -33.72 -30.80
N ALA A 596 38.80 -33.80 -30.75
CA ALA A 596 39.66 -33.79 -31.93
C ALA A 596 39.36 -34.94 -32.92
N ILE A 597 38.91 -36.11 -32.47
CA ILE A 597 38.61 -37.25 -33.36
C ILE A 597 37.36 -36.95 -34.19
N LEU A 598 36.32 -36.40 -33.56
CA LEU A 598 35.07 -36.05 -34.25
C LEU A 598 35.30 -34.94 -35.28
N GLN A 599 36.12 -33.95 -34.95
CA GLN A 599 36.51 -32.89 -35.87
C GLN A 599 37.28 -33.42 -37.08
N ILE A 600 38.30 -34.26 -36.86
CA ILE A 600 39.10 -34.83 -37.96
C ILE A 600 38.22 -35.68 -38.87
N LEU A 601 37.35 -36.54 -38.33
CA LEU A 601 36.44 -37.34 -39.15
C LEU A 601 35.52 -36.47 -40.03
N PHE A 602 35.08 -35.33 -39.50
CA PHE A 602 34.24 -34.38 -40.23
C PHE A 602 35.00 -33.66 -41.34
N GLU A 603 36.20 -33.17 -41.06
CA GLU A 603 37.06 -32.46 -42.02
C GLU A 603 37.55 -33.39 -43.14
N GLU A 604 37.91 -34.61 -42.79
CA GLU A 604 38.34 -35.63 -43.76
C GLU A 604 37.20 -36.05 -44.69
N ALA A 605 35.97 -36.15 -44.17
CA ALA A 605 34.78 -36.39 -44.98
C ALA A 605 34.54 -35.25 -45.98
N ALA A 606 34.70 -34.00 -45.54
CA ALA A 606 34.59 -32.84 -46.42
C ALA A 606 35.65 -32.83 -47.54
N GLN A 607 36.70 -33.64 -47.44
CA GLN A 607 37.70 -33.87 -48.49
C GLN A 607 37.47 -35.19 -49.27
N GLY A 608 36.32 -35.83 -49.10
CA GLY A 608 35.92 -37.05 -49.82
C GLY A 608 36.49 -38.35 -49.24
N ARG A 609 37.07 -38.33 -48.03
CA ARG A 609 37.70 -39.51 -47.42
C ARG A 609 36.86 -40.09 -46.29
N GLY A 610 36.69 -41.41 -46.30
CA GLY A 610 36.03 -42.16 -45.23
C GLY A 610 36.97 -43.21 -44.64
N TYR A 611 36.92 -43.40 -43.32
CA TYR A 611 37.80 -44.32 -42.61
C TYR A 611 37.03 -45.38 -41.83
N THR A 612 37.52 -46.62 -41.84
CA THR A 612 37.15 -47.63 -40.84
C THR A 612 37.92 -47.37 -39.55
N GLY A 613 37.47 -47.93 -38.41
CA GLY A 613 38.13 -47.73 -37.11
C GLY A 613 39.63 -48.06 -37.11
N ASN A 614 40.04 -49.12 -37.81
CA ASN A 614 41.46 -49.49 -37.93
C ASN A 614 42.23 -48.52 -38.83
N GLN A 615 41.68 -48.21 -40.01
CA GLN A 615 42.32 -47.27 -40.94
C GLN A 615 42.51 -45.88 -40.32
N PHE A 616 41.54 -45.41 -39.53
CA PHE A 616 41.65 -44.13 -38.83
C PHE A 616 42.80 -44.16 -37.81
N ALA A 617 42.86 -45.21 -36.99
CA ALA A 617 43.91 -45.35 -35.98
C ALA A 617 45.31 -45.43 -36.58
N GLU A 618 45.48 -46.15 -37.69
CA GLU A 618 46.77 -46.27 -38.40
C GLU A 618 47.16 -44.96 -39.11
N THR A 619 46.21 -44.27 -39.74
CA THR A 619 46.49 -43.05 -40.52
C THR A 619 46.88 -41.85 -39.64
N PHE A 620 46.27 -41.77 -38.46
CA PHE A 620 46.40 -40.64 -37.53
C PHE A 620 47.23 -40.95 -36.28
N GLU A 621 47.92 -42.09 -36.24
CA GLU A 621 48.90 -42.39 -35.18
C GLU A 621 49.97 -41.28 -35.09
N GLY A 622 50.18 -40.76 -33.88
CA GLY A 622 51.17 -39.71 -33.62
C GLY A 622 50.82 -38.32 -34.20
N LYS A 623 49.63 -38.14 -34.80
CA LYS A 623 49.17 -36.87 -35.38
C LYS A 623 48.08 -36.22 -34.54
N ALA A 624 47.93 -34.90 -34.66
CA ALA A 624 46.87 -34.10 -34.04
C ALA A 624 46.68 -34.32 -32.51
N GLY A 625 47.75 -34.71 -31.79
CA GLY A 625 47.71 -34.97 -30.35
C GLY A 625 46.90 -36.22 -29.95
N LEU A 626 46.60 -37.13 -30.87
CA LEU A 626 45.73 -38.29 -30.63
C LEU A 626 46.41 -39.50 -29.95
N GLY A 627 47.74 -39.50 -29.86
CA GLY A 627 48.54 -40.57 -29.24
C GLY A 627 48.82 -41.74 -30.17
N GLY A 628 49.16 -42.89 -29.59
CA GLY A 628 49.46 -44.13 -30.34
C GLY A 628 48.20 -44.85 -30.83
N GLU A 629 48.36 -45.78 -31.78
CA GLU A 629 47.25 -46.48 -32.44
C GLU A 629 46.24 -47.10 -31.45
N ARG A 630 46.74 -47.75 -30.38
CA ARG A 630 45.91 -48.36 -29.34
C ARG A 630 45.02 -47.35 -28.61
N THR A 631 45.58 -46.19 -28.27
CA THR A 631 44.86 -45.10 -27.59
C THR A 631 43.75 -44.55 -28.47
N ILE A 632 43.99 -44.43 -29.78
CA ILE A 632 42.98 -43.97 -30.74
C ILE A 632 41.84 -44.98 -30.84
N ARG A 633 42.13 -46.29 -30.92
CA ARG A 633 41.09 -47.33 -30.95
C ARG A 633 40.25 -47.37 -29.68
N GLU A 634 40.87 -47.19 -28.52
CA GLU A 634 40.17 -47.11 -27.24
C GLU A 634 39.22 -45.88 -27.20
N ARG A 635 39.69 -44.70 -27.63
CA ARG A 635 38.86 -43.50 -27.72
C ARG A 635 37.71 -43.63 -28.72
N LEU A 636 37.97 -44.19 -29.91
CA LEU A 636 36.92 -44.47 -30.90
C LEU A 636 35.85 -45.40 -30.33
N SER A 637 36.27 -46.43 -29.59
CA SER A 637 35.36 -47.39 -28.95
C SER A 637 34.47 -46.72 -27.90
N VAL A 638 35.02 -45.80 -27.10
CA VAL A 638 34.28 -45.00 -26.09
C VAL A 638 33.27 -44.07 -26.77
N LEU A 639 33.72 -43.27 -27.74
CA LEU A 639 32.86 -42.36 -28.50
C LEU A 639 31.73 -43.10 -29.24
N SER A 640 32.00 -44.32 -29.72
CA SER A 640 30.98 -45.16 -30.35
C SER A 640 29.97 -45.72 -29.36
N THR A 641 30.41 -46.08 -28.15
CA THR A 641 29.52 -46.52 -27.05
C THR A 641 28.63 -45.36 -26.56
N GLN A 642 29.19 -44.15 -26.48
CA GLN A 642 28.47 -42.94 -26.09
C GLN A 642 27.49 -42.42 -27.17
N GLY A 643 27.53 -42.99 -28.38
CA GLY A 643 26.66 -42.60 -29.50
C GLY A 643 27.18 -41.44 -30.35
N TYR A 644 28.36 -40.88 -30.04
CA TYR A 644 29.03 -39.84 -30.82
C TYR A 644 29.57 -40.31 -32.17
N ILE A 645 29.88 -41.60 -32.26
CA ILE A 645 30.28 -42.25 -33.50
C ILE A 645 29.31 -43.39 -33.79
N LYS A 646 28.73 -43.36 -34.99
CA LYS A 646 27.97 -44.47 -35.56
C LYS A 646 28.71 -45.01 -36.78
N TYR A 647 28.12 -45.94 -37.51
CA TYR A 647 28.76 -46.57 -38.66
C TYR A 647 27.85 -46.65 -39.88
N PHE A 648 28.46 -46.56 -41.06
CA PHE A 648 27.78 -46.81 -42.33
C PHE A 648 28.48 -47.93 -43.09
N ARG A 649 27.69 -48.84 -43.66
CA ARG A 649 28.20 -50.02 -44.40
C ARG A 649 28.01 -49.89 -45.91
N ASN A 650 27.19 -48.96 -46.35
CA ASN A 650 26.92 -48.68 -47.75
C ASN A 650 27.95 -47.73 -48.38
N GLY A 651 29.25 -47.98 -48.15
CA GLY A 651 30.33 -47.12 -48.66
C GLY A 651 30.33 -46.96 -50.19
N LYS A 652 29.83 -47.97 -50.92
CA LYS A 652 29.68 -47.94 -52.38
C LYS A 652 28.78 -46.81 -52.87
N ASP A 653 27.74 -46.45 -52.10
CA ASP A 653 26.79 -45.38 -52.45
C ASP A 653 27.47 -44.01 -52.44
N TYR A 654 28.61 -43.90 -51.76
CA TYR A 654 29.42 -42.69 -51.62
C TYR A 654 30.74 -42.75 -52.40
N GLY A 655 30.90 -43.74 -53.30
CA GLY A 655 32.13 -43.91 -54.08
C GLY A 655 33.36 -44.35 -53.25
N LEU A 656 33.16 -44.84 -52.03
CA LEU A 656 34.24 -45.35 -51.18
C LEU A 656 34.55 -46.82 -51.51
N PRO A 657 35.81 -47.26 -51.28
CA PRO A 657 36.19 -48.66 -51.42
C PRO A 657 35.35 -49.61 -50.55
N SER A 658 35.37 -50.90 -50.86
CA SER A 658 34.70 -51.90 -50.01
C SER A 658 35.36 -51.94 -48.62
N CYS A 659 34.57 -51.85 -47.55
CA CYS A 659 35.04 -51.81 -46.16
C CYS A 659 35.68 -53.13 -45.64
N GLY A 660 35.93 -54.11 -46.50
CA GLY A 660 36.59 -55.37 -46.16
C GLY A 660 35.91 -56.13 -45.01
N ARG A 661 36.70 -56.82 -44.18
CA ARG A 661 36.24 -57.56 -42.98
C ARG A 661 35.91 -56.66 -41.76
N SER A 662 35.67 -55.37 -41.95
CA SER A 662 35.35 -54.47 -40.83
C SER A 662 34.05 -54.89 -40.14
N LYS A 663 34.11 -55.12 -38.82
CA LYS A 663 32.95 -55.54 -38.00
C LYS A 663 31.81 -54.51 -38.03
N PHE A 664 32.14 -53.21 -38.10
CA PHE A 664 31.15 -52.14 -37.99
C PHE A 664 30.95 -51.35 -39.29
N GLY A 665 31.96 -51.27 -40.17
CA GLY A 665 31.92 -50.47 -41.39
C GLY A 665 32.79 -49.20 -41.28
N TYR A 666 32.43 -48.16 -42.03
CA TYR A 666 33.04 -46.84 -41.97
C TYR A 666 32.48 -46.02 -40.80
N LEU A 667 33.30 -45.13 -40.23
CA LEU A 667 32.93 -44.23 -39.13
C LEU A 667 32.03 -43.10 -39.65
N CYS A 668 30.92 -42.84 -38.95
CA CYS A 668 29.98 -41.76 -39.22
C CYS A 668 29.92 -40.85 -38.00
N VAL A 669 29.90 -39.54 -38.23
CA VAL A 669 29.59 -38.52 -37.21
C VAL A 669 28.36 -37.72 -37.62
N GLU A 670 27.68 -37.09 -36.67
CA GLU A 670 26.46 -36.33 -36.96
C GLU A 670 26.76 -35.21 -37.96
N GLY A 671 25.91 -35.09 -38.99
CA GLY A 671 26.01 -34.08 -40.04
C GLY A 671 27.17 -34.24 -41.03
N MET A 672 27.85 -35.39 -41.06
CA MET A 672 28.97 -35.68 -41.98
C MET A 672 28.55 -35.57 -43.45
N VAL A 673 29.36 -34.89 -44.27
CA VAL A 673 29.14 -34.73 -45.71
C VAL A 673 30.40 -35.19 -46.45
N LEU A 674 30.23 -36.07 -47.44
CA LEU A 674 31.29 -36.48 -48.38
C LEU A 674 31.20 -35.63 -49.64
N ASN A 675 32.26 -34.85 -49.89
CA ASN A 675 32.39 -34.07 -51.11
C ASN A 675 33.11 -34.89 -52.18
N MET A 676 32.46 -35.09 -53.32
CA MET A 676 32.98 -35.87 -54.44
C MET A 676 33.00 -35.02 -55.73
N PRO A 677 33.92 -35.24 -56.67
CA PRO A 677 33.85 -34.62 -57.99
C PRO A 677 32.56 -35.05 -58.69
N GLY A 678 31.80 -34.10 -59.25
CA GLY A 678 30.59 -34.37 -60.02
C GLY A 678 30.90 -35.03 -61.37
N ASP A 679 29.91 -35.69 -61.95
CA ASP A 679 30.10 -36.50 -63.18
C ASP A 679 30.12 -35.66 -64.47
N THR A 680 29.67 -34.40 -64.42
CA THR A 680 29.55 -33.49 -65.57
C THR A 680 30.39 -32.23 -65.38
N PRO A 681 31.38 -31.94 -66.24
CA PRO A 681 32.17 -30.71 -66.18
C PRO A 681 31.29 -29.48 -66.37
N ASP A 682 31.57 -28.40 -65.63
CA ASP A 682 30.95 -27.11 -65.85
C ASP A 682 31.28 -26.62 -67.28
N PRO A 683 30.28 -26.31 -68.12
CA PRO A 683 30.49 -25.95 -69.51
C PRO A 683 31.23 -24.61 -69.72
N LEU A 684 31.38 -23.77 -68.68
CA LEU A 684 32.10 -22.50 -68.73
C LEU A 684 33.51 -22.59 -68.15
N THR A 685 33.75 -23.40 -67.12
CA THR A 685 35.06 -23.46 -66.43
C THR A 685 35.83 -24.76 -66.70
N GLY A 686 35.17 -25.81 -67.19
CA GLY A 686 35.76 -27.15 -67.36
C GLY A 686 36.04 -27.89 -66.06
N GLU A 687 35.72 -27.29 -64.91
CA GLU A 687 35.89 -27.89 -63.59
C GLU A 687 34.71 -28.82 -63.27
N LEU A 688 35.00 -29.96 -62.64
CA LEU A 688 33.95 -30.87 -62.16
C LEU A 688 33.35 -30.28 -60.87
N PRO A 689 32.05 -29.93 -60.84
CA PRO A 689 31.43 -29.33 -59.67
C PRO A 689 31.41 -30.33 -58.50
N ILE A 690 31.72 -29.88 -57.28
CA ILE A 690 31.73 -30.74 -56.10
C ILE A 690 30.29 -31.11 -55.72
N ARG A 691 30.00 -32.41 -55.69
CA ARG A 691 28.75 -32.97 -55.16
C ARG A 691 28.91 -33.27 -53.67
N ALA A 692 28.17 -32.55 -52.84
CA ALA A 692 28.08 -32.78 -51.41
C ALA A 692 27.03 -33.86 -51.10
N LEU A 693 27.45 -35.01 -50.58
CA LEU A 693 26.58 -36.13 -50.19
C LEU A 693 26.50 -36.24 -48.67
N ALA A 694 25.31 -36.06 -48.09
CA ALA A 694 25.10 -36.29 -46.67
C ALA A 694 25.26 -37.78 -46.32
N VAL A 695 26.11 -38.09 -45.35
CA VAL A 695 26.38 -39.46 -44.90
C VAL A 695 25.51 -39.77 -43.70
N LEU A 696 24.63 -40.76 -43.86
CA LEU A 696 23.74 -41.22 -42.80
C LEU A 696 24.21 -42.55 -42.19
N PRO A 697 24.09 -42.73 -40.86
CA PRO A 697 24.50 -43.95 -40.19
C PRO A 697 23.52 -45.09 -40.49
N THR A 698 24.05 -46.28 -40.72
CA THR A 698 23.26 -47.51 -40.93
C THR A 698 23.27 -48.40 -39.69
N HIS A 699 24.33 -48.32 -38.88
CA HIS A 699 24.55 -49.18 -37.71
C HIS A 699 25.13 -48.36 -36.54
N TYR A 700 24.87 -48.78 -35.31
CA TYR A 700 25.50 -48.25 -34.10
C TYR A 700 26.06 -49.40 -33.25
N LYS A 701 26.95 -49.08 -32.31
CA LYS A 701 27.47 -50.04 -31.35
C LYS A 701 26.55 -50.07 -30.13
N CYS A 702 25.94 -51.23 -29.84
CA CYS A 702 25.14 -51.39 -28.63
C CYS A 702 26.04 -51.29 -27.39
N PRO A 703 25.74 -50.40 -26.43
CA PRO A 703 26.55 -50.23 -25.22
C PRO A 703 26.61 -51.47 -24.33
N GLN A 704 25.49 -52.17 -24.20
CA GLN A 704 25.37 -53.33 -23.32
C GLN A 704 26.04 -54.59 -23.90
N SER A 705 25.93 -54.82 -25.21
CA SER A 705 26.41 -56.05 -25.85
C SER A 705 27.66 -55.87 -26.72
N GLY A 706 28.04 -54.63 -27.03
CA GLY A 706 29.12 -54.33 -27.98
C GLY A 706 28.85 -54.82 -29.42
N ALA A 707 27.62 -55.25 -29.72
CA ALA A 707 27.21 -55.72 -31.04
C ALA A 707 26.89 -54.56 -31.99
N ALA A 708 27.04 -54.79 -33.30
CA ALA A 708 26.62 -53.84 -34.32
C ALA A 708 25.11 -54.00 -34.57
N MET A 709 24.32 -53.00 -34.20
CA MET A 709 22.86 -53.00 -34.36
C MET A 709 22.47 -52.01 -35.47
N PRO A 710 21.44 -52.32 -36.29
CA PRO A 710 20.95 -51.38 -37.30
C PRO A 710 20.35 -50.14 -36.63
N VAL A 711 20.47 -48.98 -37.29
CA VAL A 711 19.83 -47.74 -36.85
C VAL A 711 18.40 -47.70 -37.40
N GLU A 712 17.40 -47.58 -36.54
CA GLU A 712 15.98 -47.51 -36.94
C GLU A 712 15.63 -46.21 -37.67
N ASN A 713 16.13 -45.08 -37.17
CA ASN A 713 16.02 -43.77 -37.81
C ASN A 713 17.40 -43.10 -37.96
N PRO A 714 17.98 -43.06 -39.18
CA PRO A 714 19.31 -42.52 -39.43
C PRO A 714 19.49 -41.04 -39.08
N ASP A 715 18.40 -40.27 -39.09
CA ASP A 715 18.41 -38.83 -38.81
C ASP A 715 18.42 -38.53 -37.30
N VAL A 716 18.13 -39.52 -36.45
CA VAL A 716 18.08 -39.34 -34.99
C VAL A 716 19.37 -39.82 -34.33
N TRP A 717 20.09 -38.91 -33.70
CA TRP A 717 21.28 -39.20 -32.90
C TRP A 717 20.93 -39.24 -31.41
N VAL A 718 21.28 -40.35 -30.75
CA VAL A 718 21.03 -40.59 -29.33
C VAL A 718 22.38 -40.73 -28.64
N TYR A 719 22.60 -39.93 -27.61
CA TYR A 719 23.84 -39.86 -26.85
C TYR A 719 23.64 -40.46 -25.45
N GLN A 720 24.60 -41.23 -24.97
CA GLN A 720 24.46 -41.98 -23.70
C GLN A 720 25.08 -41.28 -22.49
N ASP A 721 25.58 -40.06 -22.64
CA ASP A 721 26.19 -39.30 -21.54
C ASP A 721 25.20 -38.96 -20.41
N ASP A 722 23.89 -39.09 -20.65
CA ASP A 722 22.83 -38.86 -19.65
C ASP A 722 22.47 -40.09 -18.79
N ILE A 723 23.07 -41.27 -19.04
CA ILE A 723 22.68 -42.54 -18.36
C ILE A 723 23.70 -42.96 -17.29
N THR A 724 24.86 -42.30 -17.20
CA THR A 724 25.93 -42.63 -16.25
C THR A 724 26.13 -41.59 -15.14
N ASP A 725 25.05 -41.11 -14.53
CA ASP A 725 25.12 -40.51 -13.19
C ASP A 725 24.41 -41.43 -12.18
N PRO A 726 25.14 -42.31 -11.46
CA PRO A 726 24.55 -43.33 -10.61
C PRO A 726 24.14 -42.77 -9.23
N LYS A 727 23.30 -41.72 -9.20
CA LYS A 727 22.71 -41.18 -7.96
C LYS A 727 21.32 -40.58 -8.15
N GLU A 728 20.39 -41.31 -8.75
CA GLU A 728 18.95 -41.02 -8.60
C GLU A 728 18.13 -42.32 -8.72
N SER A 729 18.15 -43.13 -7.67
CA SER A 729 17.08 -44.10 -7.37
C SER A 729 17.12 -44.47 -5.88
N THR A 730 16.61 -43.58 -5.04
CA THR A 730 15.95 -43.86 -3.75
C THR A 730 15.15 -42.65 -3.34
#